data_AF-A0A2N3CBL0-F1
#
_entry.id   AF-A0A2N3CBL0-F1
#
_cell.length_a   1.000
_cell.length_b   1.000
_cell.length_c   1.000
_cell.angle_alpha   90.00
_cell.angle_beta   90.00
_cell.angle_gamma   90.00
#
_symmetry.space_group_name_H-M   'P 1'
#
loop_
_entity.id
_entity.type
_entity.pdbx_description
1 polymer ?
#
loop_
_entity_poly.entity_id
_entity_poly.type
_entity_poly.pdbx_seq_one_letter_code
_entity_poly.pdbx_strand_id
1 'polypeptide(L)'
;MNAGSAGLEGGSFLLIERERELGQLAALTRLAGCGQGSVALICGEAGIGKTSLIHNLLGTLPRGWRAAAGGCDALFTPRPLGPVRDMAEMLGPKVRALLDKGDRQQLFETILETISRSNSPMIMVWEDMHWADHATLDLLRYLGRRIAFLPLLLVLTYRDDEIDEQHPLSRVLEELPSGAREAVPLRRLSPKAVSALARKANLPGDWLYQKTRGNPFQVTEMLAAGQGVADTLPASVREAVTVRQGSLPGGARELLELISVIPAAVPPALVFQLGGGEAALLAEDLTSSGILQVSAAGDIRFRHEIARIATLERIPAKVRRDHHARILEALQALGPDAPLDQMVHHAAGALDGAAVLAIAPDAADRAAANGAHREAAGHLGTALRFIEEADPETAAILNERWAYENALAARIDDEVLDARRHAITLWRVLGRQDKVGENLRWLSRMHWYRGEAPEAARLADQAIRVLESIPPSAEQAMAYSLRSQLHMLNDQMEEAVYWGERALALETDFPSPDLRAHALNNIGTALVFRGRSEGLAMLQESLEISLAGNLHEHAARAYTNLAEYAVEFRQFDLAEKVIASGIAFDIDHDLDAWTFYLSGRLALLRMEQGRLKDAVTMARAVTEREKLTLVVRLPALLVQARAAMRLAAPEAPHLMEQAYADAMATDELQHIVPARLTLVEHAWLSGNRGLAGEHLDALFALSEGDRHPWNIGERAVWAHRLGRKMPDAEGAGIPEPFQLELSGKLELAAEAWRAIGMPYAAALVSMQSDDAGLLGQAVHDLQAMGAEAGAAYARRRAAEVGGTGRLPRPRRGTYSAAREHPLGLTRREQDVLRLIVRGCSNREISEELGRSPRTVEHHVSAVLSKLNAQNRMAVMLRVQNDPWLLGNA
;
A
#
# COMPACT_ATOMS: atom_id res chain seq x y z
N MET A 1 -10.28 -9.77 -42.55
CA MET A 1 -10.90 -8.84 -43.50
C MET A 1 -10.74 -7.44 -42.96
N ASN A 2 -10.29 -6.53 -43.82
CA ASN A 2 -9.77 -5.20 -43.50
C ASN A 2 -10.84 -4.24 -42.99
N ALA A 3 -10.60 -3.63 -41.83
CA ALA A 3 -11.12 -2.31 -41.44
C ALA A 3 -10.12 -1.70 -40.43
N GLY A 4 -9.63 -0.48 -40.68
CA GLY A 4 -8.82 0.25 -39.69
C GLY A 4 -7.57 1.00 -40.18
N SER A 5 -7.47 1.41 -41.46
CA SER A 5 -6.34 2.22 -41.95
C SER A 5 -6.74 3.53 -42.65
N ALA A 6 -7.86 4.15 -42.29
CA ALA A 6 -8.30 5.41 -42.88
C ALA A 6 -8.72 6.41 -41.79
N GLY A 7 -8.00 7.53 -41.69
CA GLY A 7 -8.34 8.66 -40.81
C GLY A 7 -7.19 9.30 -40.04
N LEU A 8 -6.05 9.61 -40.69
CA LEU A 8 -4.95 10.41 -40.09
C LEU A 8 -4.40 11.46 -41.06
N GLU A 9 -5.27 12.11 -41.85
CA GLU A 9 -4.91 13.34 -42.56
C GLU A 9 -5.66 14.52 -41.93
N GLY A 10 -5.00 15.19 -40.97
CA GLY A 10 -5.53 16.34 -40.25
C GLY A 10 -4.46 17.02 -39.39
N GLY A 11 -3.62 17.84 -40.02
CA GLY A 11 -2.74 18.82 -39.38
C GLY A 11 -1.57 18.26 -38.54
N SER A 12 -0.39 18.06 -39.14
CA SER A 12 0.83 17.80 -38.37
C SER A 12 1.17 19.03 -37.51
N PHE A 13 0.92 18.97 -36.21
CA PHE A 13 1.47 19.95 -35.28
C PHE A 13 2.98 19.80 -35.25
N LEU A 14 3.69 20.83 -35.74
CA LEU A 14 5.14 20.89 -35.65
C LEU A 14 5.51 21.00 -34.15
N LEU A 15 5.97 19.90 -33.55
CA LEU A 15 6.59 19.95 -32.23
C LEU A 15 7.93 20.69 -32.35
N ILE A 16 8.12 21.74 -31.56
CA ILE A 16 9.31 22.58 -31.58
C ILE A 16 10.09 22.38 -30.28
N GLU A 17 11.41 22.21 -30.38
CA GLU A 17 12.29 21.98 -29.21
C GLU A 17 11.83 20.79 -28.37
N ARG A 18 11.55 19.67 -29.05
CA ARG A 18 11.15 18.38 -28.45
C ARG A 18 12.00 17.21 -28.93
N GLU A 19 13.10 17.47 -29.63
CA GLU A 19 13.94 16.46 -30.28
C GLU A 19 14.59 15.52 -29.25
N ARG A 20 14.94 16.04 -28.06
CA ARG A 20 15.53 15.24 -26.98
C ARG A 20 14.50 14.28 -26.41
N GLU A 21 13.32 14.77 -26.08
CA GLU A 21 12.24 14.01 -25.47
C GLU A 21 11.71 12.94 -26.44
N LEU A 22 11.55 13.30 -27.71
CA LEU A 22 11.24 12.34 -28.78
C LEU A 22 12.33 11.27 -28.93
N GLY A 23 13.61 11.66 -28.82
CA GLY A 23 14.74 10.72 -28.84
C GLY A 23 14.70 9.71 -27.68
N GLN A 24 14.36 10.17 -26.47
CA GLN A 24 14.17 9.30 -25.30
C GLN A 24 13.01 8.33 -25.51
N LEU A 25 11.83 8.82 -25.89
CA LEU A 25 10.64 7.98 -26.12
C LEU A 25 10.86 6.97 -27.25
N ALA A 26 11.55 7.36 -28.32
CA ALA A 26 11.94 6.44 -29.40
C ALA A 26 12.90 5.34 -28.93
N ALA A 27 13.83 5.65 -28.01
CA ALA A 27 14.70 4.65 -27.41
C ALA A 27 13.91 3.64 -26.56
N LEU A 28 13.00 4.12 -25.70
CA LEU A 28 12.14 3.26 -24.88
C LEU A 28 11.20 2.40 -25.73
N THR A 29 10.66 2.96 -26.83
CA THR A 29 9.84 2.20 -27.79
C THR A 29 10.64 1.05 -28.42
N ARG A 30 11.93 1.26 -28.74
CA ARG A 30 12.79 0.17 -29.25
C ARG A 30 13.03 -0.92 -28.21
N LEU A 31 13.24 -0.56 -26.94
CA LEU A 31 13.42 -1.53 -25.85
C LEU A 31 12.19 -2.42 -25.69
N ALA A 32 11.01 -1.82 -25.63
CA ALA A 32 9.75 -2.57 -25.53
C ALA A 32 9.52 -3.47 -26.76
N GLY A 33 9.92 -3.03 -27.95
CA GLY A 33 9.92 -3.88 -29.16
C GLY A 33 10.85 -5.09 -29.10
N CYS A 34 11.90 -5.05 -28.26
CA CYS A 34 12.79 -6.18 -27.97
C CYS A 34 12.31 -7.04 -26.79
N GLY A 35 11.11 -6.78 -26.25
CA GLY A 35 10.56 -7.48 -25.08
C GLY A 35 11.06 -6.96 -23.73
N GLN A 36 11.74 -5.81 -23.71
CA GLN A 36 12.21 -5.15 -22.47
C GLN A 36 11.35 -3.93 -22.18
N GLY A 37 10.41 -4.06 -21.27
CA GLY A 37 9.47 -2.99 -20.96
C GLY A 37 10.05 -1.91 -20.06
N SER A 38 9.42 -0.74 -20.10
CA SER A 38 9.84 0.42 -19.33
C SER A 38 8.67 1.37 -19.05
N VAL A 39 8.84 2.22 -18.05
CA VAL A 39 7.91 3.29 -17.67
C VAL A 39 8.51 4.65 -18.06
N ALA A 40 7.82 5.42 -18.90
CA ALA A 40 8.18 6.79 -19.23
C ALA A 40 7.36 7.77 -18.38
N LEU A 41 8.04 8.63 -17.62
CA LEU A 41 7.42 9.63 -16.74
C LEU A 41 7.47 11.00 -17.41
N ILE A 42 6.37 11.39 -18.06
CA ILE A 42 6.27 12.69 -18.75
C ILE A 42 5.66 13.72 -17.78
N CYS A 43 6.49 14.59 -17.23
CA CYS A 43 6.08 15.60 -16.27
C CYS A 43 6.27 17.03 -16.78
N GLY A 44 5.54 17.95 -16.15
CA GLY A 44 5.63 19.40 -16.36
C GLY A 44 4.29 20.08 -16.13
N GLU A 45 4.32 21.41 -16.07
CA GLU A 45 3.14 22.25 -15.80
C GLU A 45 1.97 22.05 -16.80
N ALA A 46 0.80 22.57 -16.44
CA ALA A 46 -0.35 22.60 -17.33
C ALA A 46 -0.03 23.33 -18.66
N GLY A 47 -0.49 22.76 -19.78
CA GLY A 47 -0.29 23.36 -21.12
C GLY A 47 1.12 23.24 -21.71
N ILE A 48 2.06 22.54 -21.04
CA ILE A 48 3.46 22.38 -21.50
C ILE A 48 3.63 21.48 -22.75
N GLY A 49 2.55 20.83 -23.19
CA GLY A 49 2.52 19.99 -24.40
C GLY A 49 2.67 18.49 -24.18
N LYS A 50 2.34 17.96 -22.99
CA LYS A 50 2.38 16.51 -22.65
C LYS A 50 1.56 15.68 -23.64
N THR A 51 0.27 16.00 -23.78
CA THR A 51 -0.66 15.28 -24.68
C THR A 51 -0.25 15.42 -26.15
N SER A 52 0.28 16.57 -26.58
CA SER A 52 0.81 16.74 -27.95
C SER A 52 2.02 15.86 -28.23
N LEU A 53 2.91 15.67 -27.25
CA LEU A 53 4.05 14.75 -27.35
C LEU A 53 3.57 13.29 -27.46
N ILE A 54 2.58 12.90 -26.65
CA ILE A 54 1.95 11.57 -26.73
C ILE A 54 1.32 11.33 -28.09
N HIS A 55 0.52 12.27 -28.59
CA HIS A 55 -0.12 12.12 -29.91
C HIS A 55 0.91 11.91 -31.02
N ASN A 56 2.04 12.63 -30.96
CA ASN A 56 3.13 12.42 -31.91
C ASN A 56 3.77 11.03 -31.76
N LEU A 57 4.01 10.57 -30.52
CA LEU A 57 4.52 9.22 -30.26
C LEU A 57 3.59 8.15 -30.82
N LEU A 58 2.28 8.24 -30.53
CA LEU A 58 1.28 7.29 -31.01
C LEU A 58 1.17 7.29 -32.54
N GLY A 59 1.26 8.46 -33.18
CA GLY A 59 1.24 8.60 -34.63
C GLY A 59 2.50 8.10 -35.35
N THR A 60 3.59 7.87 -34.63
CA THR A 60 4.89 7.42 -35.18
C THR A 60 5.23 5.98 -34.84
N LEU A 61 4.31 5.24 -34.20
CA LEU A 61 4.52 3.84 -33.84
C LEU A 61 4.76 2.95 -35.07
N PRO A 62 5.66 1.96 -34.98
CA PRO A 62 5.84 0.98 -36.04
C PRO A 62 4.56 0.15 -36.28
N ARG A 63 4.39 -0.36 -37.51
CA ARG A 63 3.27 -1.28 -37.83
C ARG A 63 3.32 -2.53 -36.95
N GLY A 64 2.16 -2.96 -36.44
CA GLY A 64 2.02 -4.15 -35.60
C GLY A 64 2.09 -3.87 -34.09
N TRP A 65 2.33 -2.63 -33.67
CA TRP A 65 2.20 -2.18 -32.29
C TRP A 65 0.73 -2.03 -31.89
N ARG A 66 0.43 -2.37 -30.63
CA ARG A 66 -0.85 -2.06 -29.99
C ARG A 66 -0.70 -0.77 -29.19
N ALA A 67 -1.67 0.12 -29.28
CA ALA A 67 -1.70 1.35 -28.49
C ALA A 67 -3.03 1.41 -27.72
N ALA A 68 -2.94 1.74 -26.44
CA ALA A 68 -4.09 2.02 -25.60
C ALA A 68 -3.81 3.28 -24.77
N ALA A 69 -4.81 4.14 -24.60
CA ALA A 69 -4.69 5.35 -23.82
C ALA A 69 -5.96 5.54 -22.97
N GLY A 70 -5.78 5.99 -21.73
CA GLY A 70 -6.86 6.28 -20.80
C GLY A 70 -6.42 7.37 -19.81
N GLY A 71 -7.37 8.05 -19.19
CA GLY A 71 -7.10 9.18 -18.30
C GLY A 71 -7.60 8.96 -16.88
N CYS A 72 -7.03 9.71 -15.95
CA CYS A 72 -7.62 9.93 -14.62
C CYS A 72 -8.42 11.24 -14.65
N ASP A 73 -9.59 11.27 -14.00
CA ASP A 73 -10.49 12.44 -14.05
C ASP A 73 -10.48 13.23 -12.73
N ALA A 74 -10.66 14.54 -12.83
CA ALA A 74 -10.77 15.45 -11.69
C ALA A 74 -12.19 15.44 -11.06
N LEU A 75 -12.70 14.26 -10.72
CA LEU A 75 -13.97 14.08 -10.00
C LEU A 75 -13.77 14.27 -8.49
N PHE A 76 -14.85 14.53 -7.74
CA PHE A 76 -14.78 14.57 -6.26
C PHE A 76 -14.31 13.24 -5.68
N THR A 77 -14.74 12.15 -6.30
CA THR A 77 -14.26 10.80 -6.06
C THR A 77 -13.88 10.24 -7.43
N PRO A 78 -12.58 9.99 -7.70
CA PRO A 78 -12.12 9.47 -8.98
C PRO A 78 -12.76 8.13 -9.34
N ARG A 79 -12.93 7.85 -10.64
CA ARG A 79 -13.41 6.55 -11.13
C ARG A 79 -12.37 5.47 -10.82
N PRO A 80 -12.70 4.39 -10.08
CA PRO A 80 -11.77 3.28 -9.86
C PRO A 80 -11.27 2.69 -11.18
N LEU A 81 -9.96 2.56 -11.33
CA LEU A 81 -9.29 2.06 -12.52
C LEU A 81 -9.62 2.85 -13.80
N GLY A 82 -9.78 4.18 -13.68
CA GLY A 82 -10.19 5.08 -14.77
C GLY A 82 -9.48 4.82 -16.11
N PRO A 83 -8.13 4.84 -16.17
CA PRO A 83 -7.41 4.57 -17.41
C PRO A 83 -7.71 3.18 -18.00
N VAL A 84 -7.87 2.15 -17.16
CA VAL A 84 -8.15 0.78 -17.61
C VAL A 84 -9.55 0.66 -18.19
N ARG A 85 -10.53 1.35 -17.59
CA ARG A 85 -11.91 1.41 -18.10
C ARG A 85 -11.95 2.03 -19.49
N ASP A 86 -11.21 3.12 -19.70
CA ASP A 86 -11.11 3.78 -21.01
C ASP A 86 -10.41 2.86 -22.05
N MET A 87 -9.48 2.01 -21.61
CA MET A 87 -8.75 1.07 -22.47
C MET A 87 -9.43 -0.31 -22.63
N ALA A 88 -10.58 -0.55 -21.99
CA ALA A 88 -11.14 -1.89 -21.84
C ALA A 88 -11.39 -2.61 -23.18
N GLU A 89 -11.87 -1.89 -24.20
CA GLU A 89 -12.10 -2.44 -25.53
C GLU A 89 -10.81 -2.96 -26.19
N MET A 90 -9.71 -2.22 -26.03
CA MET A 90 -8.39 -2.56 -26.59
C MET A 90 -7.67 -3.66 -25.81
N LEU A 91 -7.94 -3.76 -24.51
CA LEU A 91 -7.44 -4.82 -23.63
C LEU A 91 -8.24 -6.12 -23.78
N GLY A 92 -9.48 -6.05 -24.24
CA GLY A 92 -10.29 -7.18 -24.68
C GLY A 92 -11.47 -7.50 -23.75
N PRO A 93 -12.41 -8.35 -24.21
CA PRO A 93 -13.71 -8.56 -23.57
C PRO A 93 -13.60 -9.18 -22.17
N LYS A 94 -12.55 -9.98 -21.90
CA LYS A 94 -12.33 -10.56 -20.56
C LYS A 94 -11.99 -9.47 -19.55
N VAL A 95 -11.16 -8.49 -19.91
CA VAL A 95 -10.81 -7.34 -19.06
C VAL A 95 -12.07 -6.52 -18.76
N ARG A 96 -12.91 -6.27 -19.77
CA ARG A 96 -14.20 -5.58 -19.58
C ARG A 96 -15.10 -6.33 -18.59
N ALA A 97 -15.30 -7.63 -18.79
CA ALA A 97 -16.15 -8.43 -17.91
C ALA A 97 -15.65 -8.45 -16.45
N LEU A 98 -14.33 -8.41 -16.23
CA LEU A 98 -13.74 -8.40 -14.89
C LEU A 98 -13.87 -7.03 -14.20
N LEU A 99 -13.71 -5.94 -14.95
CA LEU A 99 -13.97 -4.58 -14.47
C LEU A 99 -15.43 -4.37 -14.03
N ASP A 100 -16.37 -5.07 -14.68
CA ASP A 100 -17.79 -5.02 -14.34
C ASP A 100 -18.13 -5.95 -13.16
N LYS A 101 -17.37 -7.04 -12.96
CA LYS A 101 -17.55 -7.98 -11.84
C LYS A 101 -16.89 -7.54 -10.53
N GLY A 102 -15.90 -6.65 -10.57
CA GLY A 102 -15.14 -6.27 -9.38
C GLY A 102 -13.99 -7.22 -9.02
N ASP A 103 -13.74 -8.28 -9.79
CA ASP A 103 -12.65 -9.22 -9.50
C ASP A 103 -11.30 -8.62 -9.90
N ARG A 104 -10.75 -7.81 -8.98
CA ARG A 104 -9.53 -7.02 -9.17
C ARG A 104 -8.30 -7.90 -9.36
N GLN A 105 -8.15 -9.00 -8.60
CA GLN A 105 -7.02 -9.91 -8.74
C GLN A 105 -7.03 -10.56 -10.13
N GLN A 106 -8.16 -11.16 -10.51
CA GLN A 106 -8.29 -11.79 -11.82
C GLN A 106 -8.16 -10.77 -12.94
N LEU A 107 -8.59 -9.52 -12.73
CA LEU A 107 -8.39 -8.40 -13.66
C LEU A 107 -6.90 -8.10 -13.86
N PHE A 108 -6.14 -7.91 -12.79
CA PHE A 108 -4.71 -7.57 -12.84
C PHE A 108 -3.92 -8.69 -13.53
N GLU A 109 -4.19 -9.93 -13.14
CA GLU A 109 -3.62 -11.12 -13.79
C GLU A 109 -3.98 -11.18 -15.27
N THR A 110 -5.25 -10.95 -15.62
CA THR A 110 -5.71 -10.97 -17.01
C THR A 110 -5.06 -9.86 -17.85
N ILE A 111 -4.88 -8.65 -17.30
CA ILE A 111 -4.16 -7.57 -17.98
C ILE A 111 -2.71 -7.97 -18.21
N LEU A 112 -2.05 -8.50 -17.18
CA LEU A 112 -0.66 -8.98 -17.29
C LEU A 112 -0.53 -10.11 -18.32
N GLU A 113 -1.43 -11.09 -18.33
CA GLU A 113 -1.47 -12.16 -19.32
C GLU A 113 -1.68 -11.61 -20.74
N THR A 114 -2.59 -10.64 -20.88
CA THR A 114 -2.90 -9.99 -22.17
C THR A 114 -1.68 -9.27 -22.75
N ILE A 115 -0.86 -8.66 -21.89
CA ILE A 115 0.40 -8.02 -22.28
C ILE A 115 1.47 -9.08 -22.57
N SER A 116 1.63 -10.06 -21.68
CA SER A 116 2.73 -11.04 -21.72
C SER A 116 2.61 -12.06 -22.85
N ARG A 117 1.39 -12.50 -23.19
CA ARG A 117 1.14 -13.51 -24.25
C ARG A 117 1.04 -12.90 -25.65
N SER A 118 1.09 -11.57 -25.76
CA SER A 118 1.02 -10.88 -27.04
C SER A 118 2.36 -10.96 -27.78
N ASN A 119 2.36 -11.45 -29.02
CA ASN A 119 3.54 -11.37 -29.90
C ASN A 119 3.78 -9.95 -30.45
N SER A 120 2.84 -9.03 -30.21
CA SER A 120 2.93 -7.62 -30.58
C SER A 120 3.24 -6.77 -29.35
N PRO A 121 4.28 -5.91 -29.40
CA PRO A 121 4.56 -4.96 -28.34
C PRO A 121 3.44 -3.93 -28.20
N MET A 122 3.28 -3.43 -26.98
CA MET A 122 2.22 -2.52 -26.60
C MET A 122 2.79 -1.21 -26.04
N ILE A 123 2.10 -0.10 -26.32
CA ILE A 123 2.21 1.13 -25.57
C ILE A 123 0.89 1.38 -24.83
N MET A 124 0.99 1.65 -23.53
CA MET A 124 -0.14 2.07 -22.70
C MET A 124 0.13 3.48 -22.19
N VAL A 125 -0.81 4.39 -22.38
CA VAL A 125 -0.69 5.78 -21.92
C VAL A 125 -1.72 6.03 -20.84
N TRP A 126 -1.27 6.39 -19.64
CA TRP A 126 -2.13 6.82 -18.54
C TRP A 126 -1.92 8.31 -18.34
N GLU A 127 -2.93 9.08 -18.73
CA GLU A 127 -2.90 10.53 -18.62
C GLU A 127 -3.37 11.02 -17.24
N ASP A 128 -2.77 12.12 -16.81
CA ASP A 128 -3.15 12.89 -15.62
C ASP A 128 -3.14 12.10 -14.30
N MET A 129 -2.09 11.30 -14.09
CA MET A 129 -1.87 10.44 -12.92
C MET A 129 -1.84 11.16 -11.55
N HIS A 130 -1.81 12.49 -11.53
CA HIS A 130 -1.99 13.29 -10.32
C HIS A 130 -3.43 13.20 -9.77
N TRP A 131 -4.39 12.78 -10.57
CA TRP A 131 -5.76 12.47 -10.17
C TRP A 131 -6.05 10.97 -10.08
N ALA A 132 -5.01 10.13 -10.09
CA ALA A 132 -5.19 8.68 -10.07
C ALA A 132 -5.88 8.20 -8.78
N ASP A 133 -6.88 7.33 -8.94
CA ASP A 133 -7.47 6.56 -7.84
C ASP A 133 -6.48 5.52 -7.30
N HIS A 134 -6.76 5.02 -6.10
CA HIS A 134 -5.88 4.06 -5.44
C HIS A 134 -5.77 2.75 -6.20
N ALA A 135 -6.86 2.24 -6.79
CA ALA A 135 -6.81 1.00 -7.56
C ALA A 135 -5.96 1.16 -8.83
N THR A 136 -5.98 2.33 -9.49
CA THR A 136 -5.05 2.66 -10.60
C THR A 136 -3.59 2.68 -10.12
N LEU A 137 -3.32 3.32 -8.98
CA LEU A 137 -1.97 3.36 -8.39
C LEU A 137 -1.45 1.96 -8.03
N ASP A 138 -2.33 1.09 -7.54
CA ASP A 138 -1.95 -0.28 -7.22
C ASP A 138 -1.71 -1.13 -8.47
N LEU A 139 -2.51 -0.96 -9.53
CA LEU A 139 -2.22 -1.59 -10.82
C LEU A 139 -0.86 -1.11 -11.35
N LEU A 140 -0.53 0.18 -11.18
CA LEU A 140 0.79 0.70 -11.53
C LEU A 140 1.90 0.00 -10.74
N ARG A 141 1.73 -0.20 -9.42
CA ARG A 141 2.69 -0.98 -8.61
C ARG A 141 2.80 -2.42 -9.13
N TYR A 142 1.67 -3.08 -9.37
CA TYR A 142 1.59 -4.47 -9.80
C TYR A 142 2.31 -4.71 -11.14
N LEU A 143 2.02 -3.88 -12.14
CA LEU A 143 2.67 -3.93 -13.46
C LEU A 143 4.12 -3.44 -13.39
N GLY A 144 4.37 -2.36 -12.66
CA GLY A 144 5.67 -1.70 -12.51
C GLY A 144 6.76 -2.63 -11.98
N ARG A 145 6.43 -3.49 -11.01
CA ARG A 145 7.36 -4.51 -10.48
C ARG A 145 7.80 -5.53 -11.53
N ARG A 146 7.01 -5.74 -12.59
CA ARG A 146 7.22 -6.77 -13.63
C ARG A 146 7.59 -6.17 -14.99
N ILE A 147 7.62 -4.84 -15.10
CA ILE A 147 7.65 -4.11 -16.37
C ILE A 147 8.85 -4.49 -17.25
N ALA A 148 10.01 -4.76 -16.65
CA ALA A 148 11.25 -5.06 -17.37
C ALA A 148 11.18 -6.31 -18.28
N PHE A 149 10.20 -7.19 -18.05
CA PHE A 149 10.02 -8.45 -18.79
C PHE A 149 8.79 -8.46 -19.69
N LEU A 150 8.10 -7.33 -19.77
CA LEU A 150 6.91 -7.18 -20.60
C LEU A 150 7.28 -6.49 -21.92
N PRO A 151 6.67 -6.87 -23.05
CA PRO A 151 6.80 -6.12 -24.30
C PRO A 151 5.94 -4.83 -24.24
N LEU A 152 6.15 -4.00 -23.22
CA LEU A 152 5.30 -2.87 -22.85
C LEU A 152 6.11 -1.58 -22.60
N LEU A 153 5.72 -0.50 -23.28
CA LEU A 153 6.04 0.87 -22.86
C LEU A 153 4.83 1.47 -22.12
N LEU A 154 4.96 1.69 -20.81
CA LEU A 154 3.95 2.38 -20.02
C LEU A 154 4.31 3.87 -19.91
N VAL A 155 3.48 4.74 -20.46
CA VAL A 155 3.68 6.19 -20.43
C VAL A 155 2.74 6.78 -19.39
N LEU A 156 3.30 7.46 -18.40
CA LEU A 156 2.55 8.15 -17.35
C LEU A 156 2.72 9.65 -17.54
N THR A 157 1.61 10.40 -17.54
CA THR A 157 1.68 11.87 -17.47
C THR A 157 1.20 12.39 -16.14
N TYR A 158 1.86 13.42 -15.63
CA TYR A 158 1.41 14.12 -14.43
C TYR A 158 1.90 15.57 -14.40
N ARG A 159 1.33 16.34 -13.47
CA ARG A 159 1.70 17.72 -13.18
C ARG A 159 2.65 17.72 -11.99
N ASP A 160 3.83 18.27 -12.17
CA ASP A 160 4.85 18.39 -11.12
C ASP A 160 4.51 19.48 -10.09
N ASP A 161 3.60 20.40 -10.43
CA ASP A 161 3.08 21.44 -9.55
C ASP A 161 1.89 21.01 -8.68
N GLU A 162 1.27 19.86 -8.97
CA GLU A 162 0.14 19.30 -8.19
C GLU A 162 0.54 18.10 -7.32
N ILE A 163 1.82 17.72 -7.34
CA ILE A 163 2.35 16.55 -6.63
C ILE A 163 3.45 17.01 -5.68
N ASP A 164 3.22 16.82 -4.38
CA ASP A 164 4.22 17.01 -3.33
C ASP A 164 4.82 15.66 -2.87
N GLU A 165 5.71 15.71 -1.87
CA GLU A 165 6.34 14.51 -1.28
C GLU A 165 5.32 13.59 -0.57
N GLN A 166 4.14 14.11 -0.19
CA GLN A 166 3.10 13.37 0.52
C GLN A 166 2.09 12.72 -0.42
N HIS A 167 2.03 13.16 -1.67
CA HIS A 167 1.10 12.68 -2.68
C HIS A 167 1.28 11.16 -2.94
N PRO A 168 0.20 10.36 -3.00
CA PRO A 168 0.29 8.90 -3.18
C PRO A 168 1.09 8.47 -4.41
N LEU A 169 0.97 9.20 -5.53
CA LEU A 169 1.73 8.92 -6.75
C LEU A 169 3.25 9.01 -6.52
N SER A 170 3.75 9.96 -5.71
CA SER A 170 5.18 10.13 -5.45
C SER A 170 5.82 8.85 -4.92
N ARG A 171 5.15 8.21 -3.94
CA ARG A 171 5.61 6.93 -3.36
C ARG A 171 5.60 5.80 -4.39
N VAL A 172 4.54 5.69 -5.19
CA VAL A 172 4.45 4.66 -6.24
C VAL A 172 5.58 4.82 -7.25
N LEU A 173 5.87 6.05 -7.67
CA LEU A 173 6.94 6.33 -8.63
C LEU A 173 8.31 5.93 -8.07
N GLU A 174 8.54 6.12 -6.77
CA GLU A 174 9.76 5.70 -6.07
C GLU A 174 9.95 4.17 -6.02
N GLU A 175 8.86 3.43 -5.86
CA GLU A 175 8.84 1.95 -5.86
C GLU A 175 9.16 1.33 -7.23
N LEU A 176 8.97 2.07 -8.33
CA LEU A 176 9.25 1.56 -9.67
C LEU A 176 10.75 1.24 -9.86
N PRO A 177 11.11 0.13 -10.54
CA PRO A 177 12.51 -0.23 -10.75
C PRO A 177 13.29 0.88 -11.45
N SER A 178 14.38 1.36 -10.84
CA SER A 178 15.17 2.48 -11.36
C SER A 178 15.75 2.24 -12.76
N GLY A 179 16.07 0.99 -13.10
CA GLY A 179 16.54 0.59 -14.42
C GLY A 179 15.45 0.44 -15.50
N ALA A 180 14.17 0.54 -15.11
CA ALA A 180 13.03 0.43 -16.01
C ALA A 180 12.09 1.64 -15.94
N ARG A 181 12.53 2.75 -15.33
CA ARG A 181 11.81 4.03 -15.31
C ARG A 181 12.70 5.14 -15.89
N GLU A 182 12.15 5.98 -16.76
CA GLU A 182 12.86 7.09 -17.39
C GLU A 182 12.05 8.38 -17.23
N ALA A 183 12.66 9.42 -16.67
CA ALA A 183 12.04 10.73 -16.53
C ALA A 183 12.20 11.56 -17.83
N VAL A 184 11.09 12.11 -18.31
CA VAL A 184 11.00 12.93 -19.52
C VAL A 184 10.37 14.29 -19.17
N PRO A 185 11.08 15.16 -18.43
CA PRO A 185 10.56 16.46 -18.01
C PRO A 185 10.43 17.43 -19.20
N LEU A 186 9.24 17.99 -19.41
CA LEU A 186 8.98 18.94 -20.49
C LEU A 186 9.35 20.36 -20.09
N ARG A 187 10.07 21.05 -21.00
CA ARG A 187 10.55 22.42 -20.79
C ARG A 187 9.73 23.43 -21.59
N ARG A 188 9.67 24.66 -21.08
CA ARG A 188 9.10 25.80 -21.82
C ARG A 188 9.92 26.07 -23.09
N LEU A 189 9.26 26.61 -24.12
CA LEU A 189 9.89 27.00 -25.38
C LEU A 189 10.89 28.14 -25.14
N SER A 190 12.03 28.08 -25.82
CA SER A 190 13.01 29.14 -25.77
C SER A 190 12.50 30.43 -26.43
N PRO A 191 13.07 31.60 -26.10
CA PRO A 191 12.78 32.84 -26.83
C PRO A 191 12.97 32.71 -28.34
N LYS A 192 13.94 31.88 -28.77
CA LYS A 192 14.25 31.62 -30.17
C LYS A 192 13.13 30.82 -30.85
N ALA A 193 12.60 29.78 -30.19
CA ALA A 193 11.46 29.02 -30.68
C ALA A 193 10.19 29.87 -30.77
N VAL A 194 9.88 30.66 -29.74
CA VAL A 194 8.73 31.57 -29.76
C VAL A 194 8.85 32.62 -30.88
N SER A 195 10.04 33.19 -31.07
CA SER A 195 10.29 34.13 -32.17
C SER A 195 10.20 33.51 -33.57
N ALA A 196 10.47 32.21 -33.70
CA ALA A 196 10.29 31.49 -34.96
C ALA A 196 8.79 31.25 -35.27
N LEU A 197 8.01 30.92 -34.24
CA LEU A 197 6.54 30.79 -34.34
C LEU A 197 5.86 32.13 -34.64
N ALA A 198 6.25 33.19 -33.91
CA ALA A 198 5.69 34.52 -34.07
C ALA A 198 5.90 35.08 -35.49
N ARG A 199 7.07 34.81 -36.10
CA ARG A 199 7.37 35.19 -37.49
C ARG A 199 6.39 34.59 -38.49
N LYS A 200 5.91 33.37 -38.28
CA LYS A 200 4.91 32.74 -39.17
C LYS A 200 3.55 33.42 -39.09
N ALA A 201 3.23 34.05 -37.96
CA ALA A 201 1.98 34.77 -37.71
C ALA A 201 2.12 36.30 -37.80
N ASN A 202 3.26 36.81 -38.28
CA ASN A 202 3.59 38.24 -38.33
C ASN A 202 3.44 38.98 -36.98
N LEU A 203 3.77 38.34 -35.85
CA LEU A 203 3.76 38.96 -34.52
C LEU A 203 5.19 39.23 -33.99
N PRO A 204 5.40 40.22 -33.10
CA PRO A 204 6.69 40.45 -32.46
C PRO A 204 7.05 39.31 -31.49
N GLY A 205 8.15 38.60 -31.76
CA GLY A 205 8.58 37.43 -31.00
C GLY A 205 8.94 37.71 -29.53
N ASP A 206 9.65 38.81 -29.28
CA ASP A 206 10.03 39.22 -27.91
C ASP A 206 8.83 39.55 -27.05
N TRP A 207 7.83 40.23 -27.63
CA TRP A 207 6.57 40.52 -26.97
C TRP A 207 5.81 39.23 -26.60
N LEU A 208 5.70 38.31 -27.55
CA LEU A 208 5.01 37.03 -27.34
C LEU A 208 5.71 36.20 -26.25
N TYR A 209 7.04 36.18 -26.25
CA TYR A 209 7.80 35.49 -25.21
C TYR A 209 7.67 36.16 -23.83
N GLN A 210 7.68 37.49 -23.73
CA GLN A 210 7.49 38.19 -22.46
C GLN A 210 6.13 37.88 -21.82
N LYS A 211 5.07 37.77 -22.63
CA LYS A 211 3.71 37.48 -22.16
C LYS A 211 3.50 36.02 -21.80
N THR A 212 4.04 35.10 -22.59
CA THR A 212 3.79 33.65 -22.43
C THR A 212 4.85 32.95 -21.58
N ARG A 213 6.00 33.60 -21.39
CA ARG A 213 7.22 33.02 -20.82
C ARG A 213 7.59 31.68 -21.46
N GLY A 214 7.23 31.48 -22.74
CA GLY A 214 7.52 30.26 -23.49
C GLY A 214 6.58 29.07 -23.21
N ASN A 215 5.48 29.22 -22.47
CA ASN A 215 4.53 28.12 -22.31
C ASN A 215 3.83 27.84 -23.67
N PRO A 216 3.97 26.63 -24.25
CA PRO A 216 3.47 26.31 -25.60
C PRO A 216 2.00 26.62 -25.80
N PHE A 217 1.14 26.27 -24.84
CA PHE A 217 -0.29 26.52 -24.93
C PHE A 217 -0.61 28.03 -24.98
N GLN A 218 0.03 28.85 -24.13
CA GLN A 218 -0.17 30.30 -24.16
C GLN A 218 0.31 30.90 -25.48
N VAL A 219 1.43 30.41 -26.01
CA VAL A 219 1.97 30.81 -27.31
C VAL A 219 0.97 30.47 -28.43
N THR A 220 0.41 29.26 -28.45
CA THR A 220 -0.55 28.85 -29.49
C THR A 220 -1.87 29.63 -29.41
N GLU A 221 -2.39 29.90 -28.21
CA GLU A 221 -3.62 30.69 -28.05
C GLU A 221 -3.43 32.14 -28.50
N MET A 222 -2.31 32.78 -28.16
CA MET A 222 -2.02 34.14 -28.61
C MET A 222 -1.79 34.23 -30.13
N LEU A 223 -1.20 33.20 -30.75
CA LEU A 223 -1.06 33.12 -32.21
C LEU A 223 -2.41 32.93 -32.90
N ALA A 224 -3.31 32.13 -32.32
CA ALA A 224 -4.64 31.85 -32.87
C ALA A 224 -5.58 33.08 -32.79
N ALA A 225 -5.38 33.99 -31.83
CA ALA A 225 -6.17 35.21 -31.69
C ALA A 225 -5.97 36.25 -32.83
N GLY A 226 -4.86 36.16 -33.58
CA GLY A 226 -4.62 36.95 -34.80
C GLY A 226 -4.28 38.45 -34.60
N GLN A 227 -3.86 39.12 -35.69
CA GLN A 227 -3.40 40.52 -35.71
C GLN A 227 -4.51 41.59 -35.50
N GLY A 228 -5.79 41.22 -35.46
CA GLY A 228 -6.92 42.15 -35.41
C GLY A 228 -7.12 42.88 -34.07
N VAL A 229 -6.25 42.64 -33.09
CA VAL A 229 -6.38 43.15 -31.73
C VAL A 229 -5.06 43.82 -31.27
N ALA A 230 -4.22 44.28 -32.21
CA ALA A 230 -2.87 44.78 -31.92
C ALA A 230 -2.81 45.88 -30.82
N ASP A 231 -3.89 46.62 -30.58
CA ASP A 231 -4.00 47.63 -29.51
C ASP A 231 -4.72 47.15 -28.22
N THR A 232 -5.28 45.94 -28.20
CA THR A 232 -6.05 45.36 -27.07
C THR A 232 -5.83 43.85 -26.88
N LEU A 233 -4.64 43.33 -27.21
CA LEU A 233 -4.34 41.89 -27.06
C LEU A 233 -4.32 41.47 -25.57
N PRO A 234 -5.00 40.37 -25.21
CA PRO A 234 -5.24 39.97 -23.83
C PRO A 234 -3.96 39.69 -23.02
N ALA A 235 -3.94 40.11 -21.76
CA ALA A 235 -2.81 40.02 -20.83
C ALA A 235 -2.56 38.61 -20.28
N SER A 236 -3.54 37.70 -20.40
CA SER A 236 -3.46 36.31 -19.94
C SER A 236 -4.20 35.35 -20.87
N VAL A 237 -3.91 34.05 -20.75
CA VAL A 237 -4.69 32.96 -21.37
C VAL A 237 -6.19 33.13 -21.12
N ARG A 238 -6.55 33.46 -19.88
CA ARG A 238 -7.94 33.61 -19.45
C ARG A 238 -8.65 34.68 -20.28
N GLU A 239 -7.96 35.79 -20.55
CA GLU A 239 -8.49 36.86 -21.40
C GLU A 239 -8.51 36.46 -22.89
N ALA A 240 -7.52 35.68 -23.37
CA ALA A 240 -7.53 35.15 -24.75
C ALA A 240 -8.70 34.20 -25.01
N VAL A 241 -8.95 33.26 -24.10
CA VAL A 241 -10.13 32.39 -24.12
C VAL A 241 -11.41 33.22 -24.03
N THR A 242 -11.43 34.27 -23.20
CA THR A 242 -12.59 35.16 -23.05
C THR A 242 -12.94 35.89 -24.34
N VAL A 243 -11.95 36.47 -25.03
CA VAL A 243 -12.17 37.17 -26.31
C VAL A 243 -12.73 36.22 -27.36
N ARG A 244 -12.18 35.01 -27.43
CA ARG A 244 -12.62 33.97 -28.37
C ARG A 244 -14.02 33.43 -28.06
N GLN A 245 -14.41 33.37 -26.80
CA GLN A 245 -15.76 33.00 -26.38
C GLN A 245 -16.77 34.12 -26.59
N GLY A 246 -16.35 35.38 -26.48
CA GLY A 246 -17.22 36.55 -26.65
C GLY A 246 -17.80 36.69 -28.06
N SER A 247 -17.20 36.06 -29.07
CA SER A 247 -17.69 36.03 -30.45
C SER A 247 -18.56 34.81 -30.78
N LEU A 248 -18.77 33.88 -29.84
CA LEU A 248 -19.60 32.70 -30.06
C LEU A 248 -21.10 33.02 -29.95
N PRO A 249 -21.97 32.40 -30.78
CA PRO A 249 -23.41 32.42 -30.57
C PRO A 249 -23.81 31.90 -29.18
N GLY A 250 -24.95 32.35 -28.65
CA GLY A 250 -25.41 32.02 -27.29
C GLY A 250 -25.45 30.51 -27.02
N GLY A 251 -26.01 29.72 -27.94
CA GLY A 251 -26.08 28.26 -27.80
C GLY A 251 -24.71 27.58 -27.80
N ALA A 252 -23.77 28.03 -28.63
CA ALA A 252 -22.40 27.49 -28.65
C ALA A 252 -21.66 27.78 -27.34
N ARG A 253 -21.87 28.98 -26.78
CA ARG A 253 -21.30 29.35 -25.49
C ARG A 253 -21.88 28.53 -24.34
N GLU A 254 -23.20 28.35 -24.31
CA GLU A 254 -23.88 27.56 -23.29
C GLU A 254 -23.44 26.08 -23.32
N LEU A 255 -23.34 25.49 -24.50
CA LEU A 255 -22.80 24.14 -24.67
C LEU A 255 -21.35 24.03 -24.18
N LEU A 256 -20.52 25.04 -24.48
CA LEU A 256 -19.14 25.08 -24.01
C LEU A 256 -19.06 25.21 -22.49
N GLU A 257 -19.95 25.99 -21.87
CA GLU A 257 -20.09 26.08 -20.42
C GLU A 257 -20.48 24.72 -19.82
N LEU A 258 -21.50 24.03 -20.36
CA LEU A 258 -21.91 22.68 -19.93
C LEU A 258 -20.76 21.67 -20.01
N ILE A 259 -20.10 21.57 -21.16
CA ILE A 259 -18.95 20.66 -21.37
C ILE A 259 -17.83 21.01 -20.39
N SER A 260 -17.64 22.29 -20.04
CA SER A 260 -16.57 22.67 -19.10
C SER A 260 -16.80 22.17 -17.66
N VAL A 261 -18.06 21.91 -17.29
CA VAL A 261 -18.41 21.36 -15.96
C VAL A 261 -18.08 19.87 -15.87
N ILE A 262 -17.99 19.15 -17.00
CA ILE A 262 -17.65 17.72 -17.04
C ILE A 262 -16.12 17.58 -17.05
N PRO A 263 -15.48 17.00 -16.02
CA PRO A 263 -14.03 16.91 -15.90
C PRO A 263 -13.41 15.77 -16.75
N ALA A 264 -14.14 15.24 -17.73
CA ALA A 264 -13.78 14.09 -18.55
C ALA A 264 -14.18 14.32 -20.02
N ALA A 265 -13.79 13.40 -20.91
CA ALA A 265 -14.30 13.40 -22.27
C ALA A 265 -15.82 13.13 -22.28
N VAL A 266 -16.55 13.85 -23.11
CA VAL A 266 -18.01 13.82 -23.19
C VAL A 266 -18.44 12.95 -24.37
N PRO A 267 -19.08 11.79 -24.15
CA PRO A 267 -19.47 10.92 -25.24
C PRO A 267 -20.58 11.55 -26.10
N PRO A 268 -20.69 11.21 -27.40
CA PRO A 268 -21.72 11.76 -28.29
C PRO A 268 -23.15 11.59 -27.76
N ALA A 269 -23.42 10.45 -27.11
CA ALA A 269 -24.72 10.17 -26.51
C ALA A 269 -25.07 11.19 -25.43
N LEU A 270 -24.12 11.60 -24.59
CA LEU A 270 -24.35 12.60 -23.54
C LEU A 270 -24.52 14.00 -24.14
N VAL A 271 -23.75 14.36 -25.17
CA VAL A 271 -23.94 15.62 -25.91
C VAL A 271 -25.35 15.70 -26.50
N PHE A 272 -25.84 14.60 -27.08
CA PHE A 272 -27.20 14.51 -27.59
C PHE A 272 -28.25 14.64 -26.49
N GLN A 273 -28.05 14.05 -25.30
CA GLN A 273 -28.98 14.23 -24.18
C GLN A 273 -29.01 15.66 -23.64
N LEU A 274 -27.91 16.41 -23.73
CA LEU A 274 -27.82 17.79 -23.23
C LEU A 274 -28.60 18.82 -24.06
N GLY A 275 -28.80 18.57 -25.36
CA GLY A 275 -29.45 19.52 -26.25
C GLY A 275 -29.86 19.01 -27.64
N GLY A 276 -30.01 17.69 -27.80
CA GLY A 276 -30.46 17.04 -29.03
C GLY A 276 -29.49 17.21 -30.22
N GLY A 277 -30.05 17.21 -31.43
CA GLY A 277 -29.28 17.36 -32.67
C GLY A 277 -28.63 18.76 -32.81
N GLU A 278 -29.18 19.79 -32.18
CA GLU A 278 -28.59 21.14 -32.20
C GLU A 278 -27.28 21.18 -31.42
N ALA A 279 -27.21 20.54 -30.24
CA ALA A 279 -25.97 20.45 -29.47
C ALA A 279 -24.87 19.70 -30.24
N ALA A 280 -25.22 18.64 -30.98
CA ALA A 280 -24.26 17.92 -31.81
C ALA A 280 -23.66 18.81 -32.92
N LEU A 281 -24.50 19.58 -33.63
CA LEU A 281 -24.04 20.53 -34.65
C LEU A 281 -23.15 21.64 -34.07
N LEU A 282 -23.54 22.20 -32.92
CA LEU A 282 -22.72 23.21 -32.24
C LEU A 282 -21.37 22.65 -31.77
N ALA A 283 -21.32 21.37 -31.37
CA ALA A 283 -20.06 20.73 -31.00
C ALA A 283 -19.13 20.53 -32.21
N GLU A 284 -19.68 20.22 -33.39
CA GLU A 284 -18.93 20.17 -34.66
C GLU A 284 -18.37 21.55 -35.05
N ASP A 285 -19.15 22.62 -34.89
CA ASP A 285 -18.71 24.00 -35.12
C ASP A 285 -17.58 24.41 -34.14
N LEU A 286 -17.72 24.05 -32.85
CA LEU A 286 -16.69 24.29 -31.82
C LEU A 286 -15.42 23.46 -32.07
N THR A 287 -15.54 22.29 -32.68
CA THR A 287 -14.41 21.47 -33.11
C THR A 287 -13.71 22.09 -34.32
N SER A 288 -14.47 22.54 -35.32
CA SER A 288 -13.97 23.21 -36.53
C SER A 288 -13.26 24.53 -36.21
N SER A 289 -13.77 25.27 -35.21
CA SER A 289 -13.12 26.48 -34.69
C SER A 289 -11.89 26.19 -33.81
N GLY A 290 -11.62 24.92 -33.48
CA GLY A 290 -10.45 24.46 -32.75
C GLY A 290 -10.49 24.70 -31.23
N ILE A 291 -11.67 24.93 -30.66
CA ILE A 291 -11.89 25.05 -29.20
C ILE A 291 -12.03 23.66 -28.58
N LEU A 292 -12.85 22.82 -29.20
CA LEU A 292 -13.03 21.41 -28.85
C LEU A 292 -12.23 20.52 -29.81
N GLN A 293 -12.04 19.27 -29.40
CA GLN A 293 -11.49 18.21 -30.22
C GLN A 293 -12.30 16.93 -30.02
N VAL A 294 -12.37 16.11 -31.06
CA VAL A 294 -13.12 14.86 -31.08
C VAL A 294 -12.14 13.68 -31.14
N SER A 295 -12.35 12.68 -30.28
CA SER A 295 -11.56 11.45 -30.25
C SER A 295 -11.91 10.54 -31.43
N ALA A 296 -11.11 9.49 -31.67
CA ALA A 296 -11.45 8.48 -32.68
C ALA A 296 -12.78 7.74 -32.36
N ALA A 297 -13.16 7.67 -31.08
CA ALA A 297 -14.42 7.10 -30.62
C ALA A 297 -15.60 8.09 -30.69
N GLY A 298 -15.34 9.35 -31.08
CA GLY A 298 -16.36 10.41 -31.16
C GLY A 298 -16.49 11.26 -29.90
N ASP A 299 -15.76 10.97 -28.82
CA ASP A 299 -15.87 11.73 -27.58
C ASP A 299 -15.32 13.15 -27.74
N ILE A 300 -16.05 14.10 -27.19
CA ILE A 300 -15.76 15.52 -27.28
C ILE A 300 -15.03 15.96 -26.02
N ARG A 301 -13.91 16.65 -26.18
CA ARG A 301 -13.17 17.22 -25.06
C ARG A 301 -12.66 18.60 -25.41
N PHE A 302 -12.32 19.39 -24.39
CA PHE A 302 -11.55 20.60 -24.61
C PHE A 302 -10.22 20.24 -25.24
N ARG A 303 -9.81 21.01 -26.25
CA ARG A 303 -8.48 20.88 -26.84
C ARG A 303 -7.38 21.09 -25.80
N HIS A 304 -7.64 21.98 -24.84
CA HIS A 304 -6.71 22.34 -23.79
C HIS A 304 -7.40 22.46 -22.44
N GLU A 305 -6.89 21.75 -21.44
CA GLU A 305 -7.48 21.67 -20.11
C GLU A 305 -7.51 23.03 -19.38
N ILE A 306 -6.50 23.89 -19.61
CA ILE A 306 -6.52 25.26 -19.07
C ILE A 306 -7.69 26.08 -19.65
N ALA A 307 -8.06 25.86 -20.91
CA ALA A 307 -9.21 26.54 -21.50
C ALA A 307 -10.53 26.06 -20.87
N ARG A 308 -10.63 24.77 -20.52
CA ARG A 308 -11.75 24.21 -19.76
C ARG A 308 -11.86 24.90 -18.40
N ILE A 309 -10.78 24.89 -17.62
CA ILE A 309 -10.73 25.50 -16.28
C ILE A 309 -11.07 27.00 -16.36
N ALA A 310 -10.49 27.73 -17.31
CA ALA A 310 -10.77 29.15 -17.51
C ALA A 310 -12.24 29.42 -17.85
N THR A 311 -12.90 28.50 -18.56
CA THR A 311 -14.34 28.57 -18.85
C THR A 311 -15.14 28.30 -17.58
N LEU A 312 -14.85 27.21 -16.88
CA LEU A 312 -15.54 26.78 -15.66
C LEU A 312 -15.49 27.84 -14.55
N GLU A 313 -14.33 28.46 -14.32
CA GLU A 313 -14.16 29.50 -13.29
C GLU A 313 -14.95 30.79 -13.57
N ARG A 314 -15.40 31.00 -14.80
CA ARG A 314 -16.20 32.18 -15.18
C ARG A 314 -17.69 31.95 -15.00
N ILE A 315 -18.12 30.71 -14.87
CA ILE A 315 -19.54 30.37 -14.71
C ILE A 315 -19.98 30.84 -13.31
N PRO A 316 -20.99 31.72 -13.20
CA PRO A 316 -21.53 32.11 -11.91
C PRO A 316 -22.00 30.89 -11.12
N ALA A 317 -21.81 30.88 -9.79
CA ALA A 317 -22.10 29.70 -8.96
C ALA A 317 -23.52 29.14 -9.14
N LYS A 318 -24.52 30.01 -9.32
CA LYS A 318 -25.91 29.60 -9.61
C LYS A 318 -26.02 28.89 -10.97
N VAL A 319 -25.47 29.48 -12.03
CA VAL A 319 -25.50 28.89 -13.38
C VAL A 319 -24.74 27.57 -13.40
N ARG A 320 -23.62 27.47 -12.68
CA ARG A 320 -22.86 26.22 -12.55
C ARG A 320 -23.68 25.13 -11.88
N ARG A 321 -24.47 25.47 -10.85
CA ARG A 321 -25.42 24.55 -10.20
C ARG A 321 -26.48 24.06 -11.19
N ASP A 322 -27.09 24.99 -11.94
CA ASP A 322 -28.10 24.65 -12.94
C ASP A 322 -27.52 23.75 -14.06
N HIS A 323 -26.26 23.99 -14.45
CA HIS A 323 -25.52 23.12 -15.38
C HIS A 323 -25.26 21.73 -14.81
N HIS A 324 -24.85 21.62 -13.54
CA HIS A 324 -24.72 20.32 -12.88
C HIS A 324 -26.04 19.54 -12.87
N ALA A 325 -27.18 20.20 -12.57
CA ALA A 325 -28.50 19.57 -12.59
C ALA A 325 -28.86 19.04 -13.99
N ARG A 326 -28.66 19.85 -15.03
CA ARG A 326 -28.91 19.42 -16.42
C ARG A 326 -28.01 18.26 -16.86
N ILE A 327 -26.76 18.25 -16.43
CA ILE A 327 -25.84 17.16 -16.74
C ILE A 327 -26.28 15.87 -16.01
N LEU A 328 -26.72 15.98 -14.76
CA LEU A 328 -27.27 14.84 -14.02
C LEU A 328 -28.49 14.23 -14.73
N GLU A 329 -29.45 15.06 -15.14
CA GLU A 329 -30.63 14.60 -15.90
C GLU A 329 -30.21 13.89 -17.21
N ALA A 330 -29.26 14.46 -17.93
CA ALA A 330 -28.74 13.89 -19.18
C ALA A 330 -28.01 12.56 -18.95
N LEU A 331 -27.26 12.42 -17.84
CA LEU A 331 -26.62 11.16 -17.44
C LEU A 331 -27.65 10.09 -17.09
N GLN A 332 -28.68 10.44 -16.31
CA GLN A 332 -29.77 9.51 -15.96
C GLN A 332 -30.52 9.01 -17.19
N ALA A 333 -30.68 9.85 -18.21
CA ALA A 333 -31.30 9.49 -19.48
C ALA A 333 -30.50 8.47 -20.31
N LEU A 334 -29.21 8.25 -20.02
CA LEU A 334 -28.41 7.20 -20.65
C LEU A 334 -28.81 5.79 -20.18
N GLY A 335 -29.57 5.67 -19.09
CA GLY A 335 -30.07 4.41 -18.57
C GLY A 335 -29.18 3.77 -17.49
N PRO A 336 -29.34 2.46 -17.21
CA PRO A 336 -28.74 1.80 -16.05
C PRO A 336 -27.21 1.70 -16.09
N ASP A 337 -26.60 1.85 -17.27
CA ASP A 337 -25.15 1.79 -17.46
C ASP A 337 -24.46 3.16 -17.30
N ALA A 338 -25.21 4.18 -16.86
CA ALA A 338 -24.66 5.51 -16.60
C ALA A 338 -23.53 5.48 -15.54
N PRO A 339 -22.49 6.32 -15.69
CA PRO A 339 -21.35 6.34 -14.77
C PRO A 339 -21.76 6.94 -13.41
N LEU A 340 -21.95 6.08 -12.40
CA LEU A 340 -22.37 6.45 -11.05
C LEU A 340 -21.47 7.53 -10.44
N ASP A 341 -20.16 7.46 -10.63
CA ASP A 341 -19.20 8.43 -10.07
C ASP A 341 -19.47 9.86 -10.59
N GLN A 342 -19.78 9.99 -11.89
CA GLN A 342 -20.16 11.27 -12.49
C GLN A 342 -21.53 11.72 -12.00
N MET A 343 -22.49 10.79 -11.88
CA MET A 343 -23.82 11.10 -11.35
C MET A 343 -23.73 11.65 -9.93
N VAL A 344 -22.93 11.05 -9.04
CA VAL A 344 -22.68 11.57 -7.68
C VAL A 344 -22.02 12.94 -7.74
N HIS A 345 -21.01 13.12 -8.59
CA HIS A 345 -20.33 14.41 -8.76
C HIS A 345 -21.30 15.53 -9.19
N HIS A 346 -22.13 15.26 -10.20
CA HIS A 346 -23.08 16.24 -10.71
C HIS A 346 -24.26 16.46 -9.77
N ALA A 347 -24.77 15.43 -9.08
CA ALA A 347 -25.78 15.60 -8.03
C ALA A 347 -25.27 16.49 -6.88
N ALA A 348 -24.06 16.23 -6.39
CA ALA A 348 -23.44 17.05 -5.35
C ALA A 348 -23.15 18.48 -5.83
N GLY A 349 -22.70 18.65 -7.07
CA GLY A 349 -22.49 19.97 -7.69
C GLY A 349 -23.78 20.76 -7.92
N ALA A 350 -24.89 20.06 -8.14
CA ALA A 350 -26.24 20.62 -8.23
C ALA A 350 -26.84 20.97 -6.85
N LEU A 351 -26.21 20.52 -5.76
CA LEU A 351 -26.77 20.52 -4.40
C LEU A 351 -28.13 19.81 -4.34
N ASP A 352 -28.28 18.72 -5.10
CA ASP A 352 -29.45 17.84 -5.06
C ASP A 352 -29.20 16.71 -4.06
N GLY A 353 -29.52 16.95 -2.79
CA GLY A 353 -29.27 15.98 -1.72
C GLY A 353 -30.05 14.68 -1.91
N ALA A 354 -31.29 14.75 -2.37
CA ALA A 354 -32.10 13.57 -2.67
C ALA A 354 -31.44 12.66 -3.72
N ALA A 355 -30.92 13.23 -4.81
CA ALA A 355 -30.19 12.46 -5.81
C ALA A 355 -28.86 11.90 -5.28
N VAL A 356 -28.11 12.68 -4.50
CA VAL A 356 -26.86 12.20 -3.88
C VAL A 356 -27.11 11.00 -2.97
N LEU A 357 -28.09 11.11 -2.07
CA LEU A 357 -28.43 10.06 -1.10
C LEU A 357 -28.91 8.77 -1.77
N ALA A 358 -29.53 8.87 -2.95
CA ALA A 358 -29.96 7.71 -3.73
C ALA A 358 -28.81 7.03 -4.49
N ILE A 359 -27.86 7.80 -5.03
CA ILE A 359 -26.86 7.28 -6.00
C ILE A 359 -25.53 6.92 -5.34
N ALA A 360 -25.09 7.72 -4.35
CA ALA A 360 -23.79 7.55 -3.71
C ALA A 360 -23.57 6.19 -3.03
N PRO A 361 -24.57 5.57 -2.38
CA PRO A 361 -24.42 4.22 -1.82
C PRO A 361 -24.09 3.16 -2.89
N ASP A 362 -24.75 3.21 -4.05
CA ASP A 362 -24.51 2.27 -5.14
C ASP A 362 -23.14 2.50 -5.79
N ALA A 363 -22.71 3.77 -5.91
CA ALA A 363 -21.36 4.12 -6.36
C ALA A 363 -20.30 3.54 -5.40
N ALA A 364 -20.56 3.65 -4.09
CA ALA A 364 -19.69 3.10 -3.06
C ALA A 364 -19.62 1.57 -3.12
N ASP A 365 -20.75 0.88 -3.29
CA ASP A 365 -20.78 -0.58 -3.42
C ASP A 365 -20.00 -1.05 -4.65
N ARG A 366 -20.12 -0.33 -5.78
CA ARG A 366 -19.36 -0.62 -6.99
C ARG A 366 -17.85 -0.38 -6.79
N ALA A 367 -17.47 0.68 -6.07
CA ALA A 367 -16.08 0.95 -5.75
C ALA A 367 -15.50 -0.12 -4.80
N ALA A 368 -16.21 -0.44 -3.71
CA ALA A 368 -15.83 -1.46 -2.74
C ALA A 368 -15.70 -2.85 -3.39
N ALA A 369 -16.61 -3.20 -4.31
CA ALA A 369 -16.53 -4.44 -5.08
C ALA A 369 -15.25 -4.54 -5.93
N ASN A 370 -14.62 -3.42 -6.31
CA ASN A 370 -13.34 -3.38 -7.02
C ASN A 370 -12.12 -3.25 -6.06
N GLY A 371 -12.31 -3.39 -4.74
CA GLY A 371 -11.28 -3.16 -3.72
C GLY A 371 -10.89 -1.69 -3.53
N ALA A 372 -11.66 -0.75 -4.08
CA ALA A 372 -11.42 0.69 -4.02
C ALA A 372 -12.10 1.31 -2.78
N HIS A 373 -11.72 0.86 -1.58
CA HIS A 373 -12.36 1.24 -0.31
C HIS A 373 -12.24 2.73 0.03
N ARG A 374 -11.17 3.40 -0.42
CA ARG A 374 -11.02 4.86 -0.23
C ARG A 374 -12.00 5.64 -1.11
N GLU A 375 -12.21 5.20 -2.33
CA GLU A 375 -13.19 5.75 -3.26
C GLU A 375 -14.61 5.47 -2.75
N ALA A 376 -14.88 4.27 -2.24
CA ALA A 376 -16.15 3.94 -1.59
C ALA A 376 -16.44 4.87 -0.40
N ALA A 377 -15.46 5.07 0.49
CA ALA A 377 -15.53 6.04 1.57
C ALA A 377 -15.72 7.49 1.06
N GLY A 378 -15.15 7.84 -0.09
CA GLY A 378 -15.31 9.15 -0.74
C GLY A 378 -16.75 9.41 -1.21
N HIS A 379 -17.39 8.43 -1.84
CA HIS A 379 -18.80 8.51 -2.23
C HIS A 379 -19.72 8.63 -1.02
N LEU A 380 -19.53 7.77 -0.02
CA LEU A 380 -20.29 7.82 1.23
C LEU A 380 -20.06 9.13 1.98
N GLY A 381 -18.83 9.65 1.99
CA GLY A 381 -18.50 10.95 2.57
C GLY A 381 -19.19 12.11 1.83
N THR A 382 -19.38 11.98 0.52
CA THR A 382 -20.20 12.93 -0.25
C THR A 382 -21.67 12.87 0.17
N ALA A 383 -22.21 11.67 0.40
CA ALA A 383 -23.58 11.50 0.91
C ALA A 383 -23.76 12.09 2.32
N LEU A 384 -22.77 11.93 3.21
CA LEU A 384 -22.80 12.50 4.56
C LEU A 384 -22.85 14.03 4.58
N ARG A 385 -22.43 14.72 3.51
CA ARG A 385 -22.58 16.19 3.39
C ARG A 385 -24.04 16.64 3.22
N PHE A 386 -24.92 15.73 2.79
CA PHE A 386 -26.36 15.96 2.59
C PHE A 386 -27.21 15.19 3.60
N ILE A 387 -26.60 14.74 4.71
CA ILE A 387 -27.24 13.85 5.68
C ILE A 387 -28.48 14.45 6.34
N GLU A 388 -28.59 15.79 6.41
CA GLU A 388 -29.75 16.50 6.96
C GLU A 388 -31.04 16.29 6.14
N GLU A 389 -30.91 15.91 4.86
CA GLU A 389 -32.03 15.60 3.97
C GLU A 389 -32.45 14.12 4.03
N ALA A 390 -31.66 13.27 4.68
CA ALA A 390 -31.95 11.84 4.82
C ALA A 390 -32.94 11.56 5.96
N ASP A 391 -33.74 10.52 5.84
CA ASP A 391 -34.47 9.98 6.98
C ASP A 391 -33.49 9.36 8.00
N PRO A 392 -33.90 9.21 9.28
CA PRO A 392 -33.00 8.71 10.33
C PRO A 392 -32.40 7.33 10.07
N GLU A 393 -33.10 6.44 9.35
CA GLU A 393 -32.63 5.08 9.06
C GLU A 393 -31.53 5.13 7.99
N THR A 394 -31.78 5.84 6.89
CA THR A 394 -30.78 6.10 5.85
C THR A 394 -29.54 6.78 6.43
N ALA A 395 -29.74 7.78 7.29
CA ALA A 395 -28.63 8.50 7.91
C ALA A 395 -27.76 7.59 8.80
N ALA A 396 -28.38 6.66 9.53
CA ALA A 396 -27.66 5.71 10.36
C ALA A 396 -26.83 4.75 9.50
N ILE A 397 -27.43 4.17 8.45
CA ILE A 397 -26.76 3.25 7.53
C ILE A 397 -25.58 3.92 6.83
N LEU A 398 -25.71 5.17 6.39
CA LEU A 398 -24.62 5.91 5.75
C LEU A 398 -23.42 6.11 6.67
N ASN A 399 -23.67 6.46 7.93
CA ASN A 399 -22.61 6.60 8.93
C ASN A 399 -21.90 5.26 9.20
N GLU A 400 -22.65 4.16 9.29
CA GLU A 400 -22.09 2.82 9.48
C GLU A 400 -21.19 2.40 8.32
N ARG A 401 -21.69 2.54 7.09
CA ARG A 401 -20.98 2.17 5.87
C ARG A 401 -19.73 3.03 5.69
N TRP A 402 -19.84 4.34 5.88
CA TRP A 402 -18.69 5.23 5.78
C TRP A 402 -17.60 4.88 6.79
N ALA A 403 -17.98 4.61 8.04
CA ALA A 403 -17.04 4.20 9.08
C ALA A 403 -16.39 2.84 8.79
N TYR A 404 -17.13 1.90 8.18
CA TYR A 404 -16.60 0.60 7.75
C TYR A 404 -15.54 0.75 6.66
N GLU A 405 -15.84 1.49 5.58
CA GLU A 405 -14.92 1.69 4.46
C GLU A 405 -13.64 2.44 4.87
N ASN A 406 -13.74 3.44 5.75
CA ASN A 406 -12.55 4.13 6.28
C ASN A 406 -11.69 3.20 7.15
N ALA A 407 -12.31 2.35 7.98
CA ALA A 407 -11.58 1.41 8.80
C ALA A 407 -10.80 0.38 7.96
N LEU A 408 -11.40 -0.12 6.87
CA LEU A 408 -10.71 -0.98 5.90
C LEU A 408 -9.55 -0.26 5.20
N ALA A 409 -9.70 1.02 4.88
CA ALA A 409 -8.64 1.86 4.32
C ALA A 409 -7.54 2.27 5.33
N ALA A 410 -7.45 1.57 6.47
CA ALA A 410 -6.53 1.81 7.59
C ALA A 410 -6.66 3.21 8.22
N ARG A 411 -7.86 3.78 8.23
CA ARG A 411 -8.17 5.06 8.88
C ARG A 411 -9.18 4.84 10.01
N ILE A 412 -8.68 4.83 11.26
CA ILE A 412 -9.51 4.70 12.48
C ILE A 412 -9.22 5.91 13.37
N ASP A 413 -9.80 7.05 13.02
CA ASP A 413 -9.67 8.32 13.76
C ASP A 413 -10.97 8.69 14.49
N ASP A 414 -11.00 9.85 15.13
CA ASP A 414 -12.15 10.31 15.89
C ASP A 414 -13.40 10.52 15.01
N GLU A 415 -13.22 10.92 13.74
CA GLU A 415 -14.35 11.10 12.80
C GLU A 415 -15.07 9.77 12.54
N VAL A 416 -14.32 8.68 12.38
CA VAL A 416 -14.87 7.33 12.18
C VAL A 416 -15.61 6.83 13.42
N LEU A 417 -15.09 7.10 14.62
CA LEU A 417 -15.77 6.77 15.87
C LEU A 417 -17.06 7.60 16.03
N ASP A 418 -17.02 8.88 15.70
CA ASP A 418 -18.18 9.77 15.80
C ASP A 418 -19.28 9.38 14.83
N ALA A 419 -18.96 8.95 13.61
CA ALA A 419 -19.94 8.38 12.68
C ALA A 419 -20.70 7.20 13.31
N ARG A 420 -20.00 6.25 13.95
CA ARG A 420 -20.64 5.13 14.66
C ARG A 420 -21.49 5.60 15.86
N ARG A 421 -21.06 6.63 16.60
CA ARG A 421 -21.84 7.23 17.69
C ARG A 421 -23.11 7.92 17.19
N HIS A 422 -23.05 8.59 16.04
CA HIS A 422 -24.22 9.15 15.38
C HIS A 422 -25.20 8.06 14.96
N ALA A 423 -24.72 6.98 14.33
CA ALA A 423 -25.56 5.82 13.99
C ALA A 423 -26.26 5.22 15.21
N ILE A 424 -25.55 5.04 16.33
CA ILE A 424 -26.14 4.59 17.62
C ILE A 424 -27.29 5.50 18.05
N THR A 425 -27.10 6.82 17.96
CA THR A 425 -28.11 7.80 18.38
C THR A 425 -29.38 7.66 17.52
N LEU A 426 -29.21 7.54 16.20
CA LEU A 426 -30.32 7.36 15.27
C LEU A 426 -31.05 6.03 15.48
N TRP A 427 -30.33 4.92 15.67
CA TRP A 427 -30.95 3.62 15.93
C TRP A 427 -31.69 3.54 17.26
N ARG A 428 -31.26 4.27 18.27
CA ARG A 428 -32.01 4.41 19.53
C ARG A 428 -33.34 5.11 19.30
N VAL A 429 -33.37 6.18 18.49
CA VAL A 429 -34.61 6.90 18.13
C VAL A 429 -35.56 5.98 17.38
N LEU A 430 -35.04 5.13 16.50
CA LEU A 430 -35.81 4.15 15.72
C LEU A 430 -36.18 2.87 16.50
N GLY A 431 -35.73 2.72 17.75
CA GLY A 431 -36.02 1.54 18.58
C GLY A 431 -35.30 0.25 18.15
N ARG A 432 -34.28 0.33 17.30
CA ARG A 432 -33.51 -0.82 16.76
C ARG A 432 -32.35 -1.21 17.66
N GLN A 433 -32.65 -1.87 18.78
CA GLN A 433 -31.64 -2.28 19.77
C GLN A 433 -30.60 -3.26 19.19
N ASP A 434 -30.98 -4.08 18.22
CA ASP A 434 -30.07 -4.95 17.46
C ASP A 434 -28.94 -4.13 16.81
N LYS A 435 -29.30 -3.04 16.13
CA LYS A 435 -28.32 -2.14 15.48
C LYS A 435 -27.55 -1.28 16.47
N VAL A 436 -28.14 -0.91 17.59
CA VAL A 436 -27.42 -0.24 18.69
C VAL A 436 -26.30 -1.14 19.24
N GLY A 437 -26.63 -2.40 19.52
CA GLY A 437 -25.66 -3.38 20.00
C GLY A 437 -24.53 -3.63 19.00
N GLU A 438 -24.88 -3.77 17.72
CA GLU A 438 -23.91 -3.98 16.64
C GLU A 438 -22.93 -2.81 16.47
N ASN A 439 -23.39 -1.56 16.57
CA ASN A 439 -22.47 -0.42 16.50
C ASN A 439 -21.59 -0.27 17.73
N LEU A 440 -22.08 -0.62 18.93
CA LEU A 440 -21.26 -0.69 20.13
C LEU A 440 -20.15 -1.73 19.99
N ARG A 441 -20.46 -2.88 19.35
CA ARG A 441 -19.49 -3.92 19.01
C ARG A 441 -18.43 -3.39 18.04
N TRP A 442 -18.81 -2.66 16.99
CA TRP A 442 -17.85 -2.03 16.08
C TRP A 442 -16.97 -0.96 16.75
N LEU A 443 -17.55 -0.10 17.60
CA LEU A 443 -16.77 0.86 18.38
C LEU A 443 -15.76 0.15 19.28
N SER A 444 -16.18 -0.93 19.96
CA SER A 444 -15.26 -1.75 20.76
C SER A 444 -14.04 -2.21 19.94
N ARG A 445 -14.28 -2.74 18.73
CA ARG A 445 -13.20 -3.18 17.83
C ARG A 445 -12.29 -2.04 17.37
N MET A 446 -12.84 -0.85 17.09
CA MET A 446 -12.06 0.33 16.68
C MET A 446 -11.20 0.89 17.82
N HIS A 447 -11.74 0.96 19.03
CA HIS A 447 -11.00 1.34 20.24
C HIS A 447 -9.87 0.35 20.54
N TRP A 448 -10.10 -0.96 20.32
CA TRP A 448 -9.05 -1.97 20.42
C TRP A 448 -7.90 -1.69 19.44
N TYR A 449 -8.17 -1.44 18.16
CA TYR A 449 -7.11 -1.11 17.19
C TYR A 449 -6.28 0.12 17.61
N ARG A 450 -6.91 1.11 18.26
CA ARG A 450 -6.23 2.31 18.81
C ARG A 450 -5.42 2.04 20.08
N GLY A 451 -5.49 0.84 20.64
CA GLY A 451 -4.84 0.47 21.91
C GLY A 451 -5.59 0.94 23.15
N GLU A 452 -6.89 1.25 23.03
CA GLU A 452 -7.73 1.78 24.12
C GLU A 452 -8.53 0.62 24.78
N ALA A 453 -7.82 -0.38 25.31
CA ALA A 453 -8.39 -1.65 25.77
C ALA A 453 -9.51 -1.53 26.83
N PRO A 454 -9.40 -0.66 27.87
CA PRO A 454 -10.48 -0.52 28.86
C PRO A 454 -11.80 -0.04 28.24
N GLU A 455 -11.71 0.87 27.26
CA GLU A 455 -12.86 1.40 26.54
C GLU A 455 -13.45 0.36 25.59
N ALA A 456 -12.59 -0.39 24.89
CA ALA A 456 -13.00 -1.51 24.06
C ALA A 456 -13.80 -2.56 24.87
N ALA A 457 -13.31 -2.97 26.04
CA ALA A 457 -13.99 -3.92 26.90
C ALA A 457 -15.34 -3.38 27.42
N ARG A 458 -15.37 -2.11 27.86
CA ARG A 458 -16.61 -1.45 28.32
C ARG A 458 -17.69 -1.45 27.23
N LEU A 459 -17.31 -1.16 25.98
CA LEU A 459 -18.21 -1.12 24.84
C LEU A 459 -18.69 -2.52 24.43
N ALA A 460 -17.83 -3.54 24.48
CA ALA A 460 -18.22 -4.93 24.24
C ALA A 460 -19.28 -5.40 25.27
N ASP A 461 -19.06 -5.11 26.55
CA ASP A 461 -20.02 -5.43 27.60
C ASP A 461 -21.35 -4.67 27.43
N GLN A 462 -21.31 -3.42 26.93
CA GLN A 462 -22.52 -2.67 26.59
C GLN A 462 -23.27 -3.27 25.40
N ALA A 463 -22.55 -3.67 24.34
CA ALA A 463 -23.13 -4.34 23.19
C ALA A 463 -23.89 -5.60 23.62
N ILE A 464 -23.24 -6.46 24.41
CA ILE A 464 -23.84 -7.69 24.93
C ILE A 464 -25.09 -7.40 25.76
N ARG A 465 -25.03 -6.46 26.73
CA ARG A 465 -26.20 -6.11 27.55
C ARG A 465 -27.39 -5.63 26.73
N VAL A 466 -27.14 -4.82 25.68
CA VAL A 466 -28.20 -4.36 24.78
C VAL A 466 -28.79 -5.53 24.00
N LEU A 467 -27.95 -6.41 23.46
CA LEU A 467 -28.37 -7.54 22.65
C LEU A 467 -29.09 -8.63 23.46
N GLU A 468 -28.70 -8.84 24.73
CA GLU A 468 -29.38 -9.75 25.65
C GLU A 468 -30.74 -9.21 26.15
N SER A 469 -31.02 -7.92 25.93
CA SER A 469 -32.32 -7.33 26.28
C SER A 469 -33.42 -7.59 25.24
N ILE A 470 -33.05 -8.15 24.08
CA ILE A 470 -33.95 -8.53 22.99
C ILE A 470 -33.88 -10.04 22.73
N PRO A 471 -34.79 -10.63 21.94
CA PRO A 471 -34.68 -12.03 21.53
C PRO A 471 -33.33 -12.33 20.85
N PRO A 472 -32.82 -13.58 20.96
CA PRO A 472 -31.58 -14.00 20.31
C PRO A 472 -31.49 -13.60 18.83
N SER A 473 -30.31 -13.19 18.40
CA SER A 473 -30.05 -12.65 17.07
C SER A 473 -28.63 -12.97 16.57
N ALA A 474 -28.40 -12.78 15.27
CA ALA A 474 -27.07 -12.91 14.67
C ALA A 474 -26.08 -11.89 15.25
N GLU A 475 -26.54 -10.65 15.49
CA GLU A 475 -25.76 -9.59 16.14
C GLU A 475 -25.29 -10.02 17.55
N GLN A 476 -26.15 -10.68 18.33
CA GLN A 476 -25.78 -11.23 19.64
C GLN A 476 -24.68 -12.28 19.54
N ALA A 477 -24.79 -13.19 18.57
CA ALA A 477 -23.78 -14.23 18.36
C ALA A 477 -22.42 -13.63 18.00
N MET A 478 -22.39 -12.63 17.11
CA MET A 478 -21.16 -11.92 16.76
C MET A 478 -20.59 -11.11 17.93
N ALA A 479 -21.44 -10.53 18.79
CA ALA A 479 -20.98 -9.85 20.01
C ALA A 479 -20.31 -10.80 21.01
N TYR A 480 -20.83 -12.03 21.19
CA TYR A 480 -20.16 -13.08 21.97
C TYR A 480 -18.82 -13.49 21.35
N SER A 481 -18.76 -13.60 20.02
CA SER A 481 -17.52 -13.91 19.31
C SER A 481 -16.47 -12.79 19.44
N LEU A 482 -16.87 -11.51 19.44
CA LEU A 482 -15.98 -10.40 19.75
C LEU A 482 -15.48 -10.48 21.21
N ARG A 483 -16.35 -10.79 22.17
CA ARG A 483 -15.95 -10.93 23.58
C ARG A 483 -14.92 -12.05 23.76
N SER A 484 -15.12 -13.17 23.07
CA SER A 484 -14.13 -14.25 22.95
C SER A 484 -12.79 -13.75 22.43
N GLN A 485 -12.77 -12.93 21.37
CA GLN A 485 -11.55 -12.33 20.83
C GLN A 485 -10.83 -11.45 21.85
N LEU A 486 -11.54 -10.56 22.55
CA LEU A 486 -10.93 -9.67 23.54
C LEU A 486 -10.34 -10.45 24.73
N HIS A 487 -10.99 -11.54 25.15
CA HIS A 487 -10.43 -12.44 26.16
C HIS A 487 -9.17 -13.15 25.65
N MET A 488 -9.18 -13.64 24.40
CA MET A 488 -8.02 -14.27 23.78
C MET A 488 -6.81 -13.32 23.73
N LEU A 489 -7.02 -12.06 23.31
CA LEU A 489 -5.95 -11.06 23.21
C LEU A 489 -5.38 -10.64 24.58
N ASN A 490 -6.20 -10.70 25.63
CA ASN A 490 -5.79 -10.46 27.02
C ASN A 490 -5.28 -11.73 27.75
N ASP A 491 -4.97 -12.79 27.01
CA ASP A 491 -4.49 -14.08 27.55
C ASP A 491 -5.46 -14.76 28.55
N GLN A 492 -6.76 -14.43 28.48
CA GLN A 492 -7.84 -15.07 29.24
C GLN A 492 -8.44 -16.23 28.42
N MET A 493 -7.61 -17.22 28.12
CA MET A 493 -7.92 -18.26 27.11
C MET A 493 -9.13 -19.13 27.48
N GLU A 494 -9.33 -19.47 28.74
CA GLU A 494 -10.50 -20.24 29.19
C GLU A 494 -11.81 -19.47 28.96
N GLU A 495 -11.84 -18.16 29.24
CA GLU A 495 -12.98 -17.30 28.95
C GLU A 495 -13.18 -17.12 27.44
N ALA A 496 -12.09 -17.03 26.68
CA ALA A 496 -12.14 -16.95 25.22
C ALA A 496 -12.84 -18.17 24.62
N VAL A 497 -12.51 -19.38 25.09
CA VAL A 497 -13.16 -20.62 24.66
C VAL A 497 -14.64 -20.61 25.07
N TYR A 498 -14.95 -20.28 26.32
CA TYR A 498 -16.33 -20.24 26.82
C TYR A 498 -17.23 -19.31 25.98
N TRP A 499 -16.81 -18.08 25.74
CA TRP A 499 -17.59 -17.13 24.93
C TRP A 499 -17.66 -17.52 23.46
N GLY A 500 -16.60 -18.14 22.92
CA GLY A 500 -16.58 -18.62 21.54
C GLY A 500 -17.56 -19.77 21.32
N GLU A 501 -17.62 -20.72 22.25
CA GLU A 501 -18.59 -21.82 22.23
C GLU A 501 -20.03 -21.32 22.37
N ARG A 502 -20.26 -20.29 23.20
CA ARG A 502 -21.58 -19.62 23.29
C ARG A 502 -21.98 -18.94 21.98
N ALA A 503 -21.03 -18.34 21.27
CA ALA A 503 -21.27 -17.77 19.95
C ALA A 503 -21.66 -18.85 18.94
N LEU A 504 -20.92 -19.96 18.89
CA LEU A 504 -21.20 -21.11 18.01
C LEU A 504 -22.52 -21.82 18.35
N ALA A 505 -22.93 -21.84 19.62
CA ALA A 505 -24.22 -22.40 20.00
C ALA A 505 -25.40 -21.68 19.32
N LEU A 506 -25.30 -20.36 19.13
CA LEU A 506 -26.31 -19.55 18.43
C LEU A 506 -26.26 -19.71 16.89
N GLU A 507 -25.18 -20.28 16.34
CA GLU A 507 -25.04 -20.52 14.89
C GLU A 507 -26.13 -21.46 14.34
N THR A 508 -26.63 -22.38 15.17
CA THR A 508 -27.70 -23.32 14.78
C THR A 508 -28.97 -22.60 14.33
N ASP A 509 -29.33 -21.53 15.05
CA ASP A 509 -30.52 -20.72 14.78
C ASP A 509 -30.20 -19.57 13.80
N PHE A 510 -28.95 -19.11 13.76
CA PHE A 510 -28.47 -18.01 12.91
C PHE A 510 -27.20 -18.39 12.14
N PRO A 511 -27.30 -19.22 11.08
CA PRO A 511 -26.12 -19.68 10.34
C PRO A 511 -25.37 -18.52 9.68
N SER A 512 -24.07 -18.39 9.95
CA SER A 512 -23.22 -17.35 9.37
C SER A 512 -21.78 -17.86 9.21
N PRO A 513 -21.29 -18.00 7.96
CA PRO A 513 -19.89 -18.38 7.72
C PRO A 513 -18.89 -17.41 8.36
N ASP A 514 -19.24 -16.13 8.40
CA ASP A 514 -18.45 -15.09 9.07
C ASP A 514 -18.33 -15.35 10.58
N LEU A 515 -19.47 -15.56 11.27
CA LEU A 515 -19.49 -15.91 12.69
C LEU A 515 -18.63 -17.13 12.98
N ARG A 516 -18.78 -18.19 12.16
CA ARG A 516 -18.06 -19.45 12.33
C ARG A 516 -16.56 -19.28 12.18
N ALA A 517 -16.13 -18.65 11.08
CA ALA A 517 -14.73 -18.34 10.86
C ALA A 517 -14.17 -17.49 12.02
N HIS A 518 -14.93 -16.49 12.46
CA HIS A 518 -14.54 -15.62 13.55
C HIS A 518 -14.34 -16.37 14.87
N ALA A 519 -15.31 -17.19 15.27
CA ALA A 519 -15.29 -17.92 16.55
C ALA A 519 -14.25 -19.04 16.55
N LEU A 520 -14.16 -19.83 15.48
CA LEU A 520 -13.16 -20.90 15.36
C LEU A 520 -11.73 -20.36 15.43
N ASN A 521 -11.48 -19.19 14.83
CA ASN A 521 -10.18 -18.53 14.93
C ASN A 521 -9.82 -18.19 16.38
N ASN A 522 -10.77 -17.65 17.15
CA ASN A 522 -10.53 -17.25 18.53
C ASN A 522 -10.31 -18.45 19.45
N ILE A 523 -11.19 -19.46 19.34
CA ILE A 523 -11.11 -20.69 20.13
C ILE A 523 -9.84 -21.45 19.77
N GLY A 524 -9.55 -21.59 18.47
CA GLY A 524 -8.36 -22.26 17.97
C GLY A 524 -7.08 -21.64 18.51
N THR A 525 -6.93 -20.31 18.44
CA THR A 525 -5.80 -19.59 19.05
C THR A 525 -5.73 -19.84 20.56
N ALA A 526 -6.84 -19.69 21.28
CA ALA A 526 -6.86 -19.87 22.73
C ALA A 526 -6.41 -21.27 23.16
N LEU A 527 -6.81 -22.31 22.41
CA LEU A 527 -6.41 -23.69 22.65
C LEU A 527 -4.92 -23.91 22.37
N VAL A 528 -4.38 -23.45 21.23
CA VAL A 528 -2.96 -23.67 20.91
C VAL A 528 -2.03 -22.93 21.86
N PHE A 529 -2.42 -21.74 22.34
CA PHE A 529 -1.67 -20.98 23.35
C PHE A 529 -1.73 -21.62 24.76
N ARG A 530 -2.59 -22.61 24.97
CA ARG A 530 -2.62 -23.49 26.16
C ARG A 530 -2.05 -24.89 25.86
N GLY A 531 -1.31 -25.05 24.76
CA GLY A 531 -0.64 -26.30 24.39
C GLY A 531 -1.58 -27.39 23.84
N ARG A 532 -2.83 -27.06 23.49
CA ARG A 532 -3.79 -28.02 22.93
C ARG A 532 -3.76 -27.99 21.41
N SER A 533 -3.18 -29.03 20.82
CA SER A 533 -2.94 -29.12 19.37
C SER A 533 -4.20 -29.14 18.50
N GLU A 534 -5.35 -29.55 19.05
CA GLU A 534 -6.64 -29.53 18.35
C GLU A 534 -7.06 -28.14 17.87
N GLY A 535 -6.58 -27.07 18.52
CA GLY A 535 -6.84 -25.69 18.10
C GLY A 535 -6.27 -25.35 16.72
N LEU A 536 -5.23 -26.06 16.25
CA LEU A 536 -4.66 -25.87 14.91
C LEU A 536 -5.66 -26.24 13.81
N ALA A 537 -6.44 -27.31 14.02
CA ALA A 537 -7.46 -27.70 13.06
C ALA A 537 -8.55 -26.64 12.95
N MET A 538 -8.92 -26.00 14.07
CA MET A 538 -9.91 -24.92 14.10
C MET A 538 -9.41 -23.64 13.41
N LEU A 539 -8.13 -23.29 13.59
CA LEU A 539 -7.51 -22.18 12.87
C LEU A 539 -7.47 -22.43 11.36
N GLN A 540 -7.13 -23.65 10.95
CA GLN A 540 -7.11 -24.05 9.55
C GLN A 540 -8.52 -24.05 8.94
N GLU A 541 -9.53 -24.58 9.64
CA GLU A 541 -10.94 -24.53 9.22
C GLU A 541 -11.42 -23.08 9.08
N SER A 542 -11.07 -22.21 10.03
CA SER A 542 -11.39 -20.79 9.95
C SER A 542 -10.81 -20.13 8.69
N LEU A 543 -9.54 -20.42 8.37
CA LEU A 543 -8.89 -19.91 7.16
C LEU A 543 -9.59 -20.44 5.90
N GLU A 544 -9.92 -21.73 5.84
CA GLU A 544 -10.61 -22.35 4.70
C GLU A 544 -12.00 -21.75 4.47
N ILE A 545 -12.80 -21.58 5.52
CA ILE A 545 -14.10 -20.90 5.45
C ILE A 545 -13.93 -19.47 4.93
N SER A 546 -12.91 -18.76 5.43
CA SER A 546 -12.68 -17.37 5.05
C SER A 546 -12.30 -17.23 3.58
N LEU A 547 -11.41 -18.09 3.08
CA LEU A 547 -11.00 -18.11 1.68
C LEU A 547 -12.15 -18.53 0.75
N ALA A 548 -12.93 -19.54 1.12
CA ALA A 548 -14.06 -20.00 0.31
C ALA A 548 -15.21 -18.97 0.26
N GLY A 549 -15.36 -18.16 1.32
CA GLY A 549 -16.40 -17.13 1.43
C GLY A 549 -15.99 -15.73 0.97
N ASN A 550 -14.77 -15.54 0.44
CA ASN A 550 -14.19 -14.21 0.15
C ASN A 550 -14.23 -13.25 1.36
N LEU A 551 -14.05 -13.79 2.57
CA LEU A 551 -14.04 -13.05 3.82
C LEU A 551 -12.63 -12.56 4.12
N HIS A 552 -12.14 -11.58 3.34
CA HIS A 552 -10.71 -11.24 3.30
C HIS A 552 -10.14 -10.84 4.67
N GLU A 553 -10.87 -10.07 5.48
CA GLU A 553 -10.43 -9.69 6.83
C GLU A 553 -10.26 -10.92 7.74
N HIS A 554 -11.14 -11.92 7.64
CA HIS A 554 -11.06 -13.13 8.45
C HIS A 554 -9.91 -14.03 8.02
N ALA A 555 -9.63 -14.11 6.72
CA ALA A 555 -8.47 -14.83 6.19
C ALA A 555 -7.15 -14.19 6.65
N ALA A 556 -7.01 -12.86 6.55
CA ALA A 556 -5.84 -12.13 7.03
C ALA A 556 -5.60 -12.35 8.54
N ARG A 557 -6.68 -12.34 9.33
CA ARG A 557 -6.61 -12.62 10.77
C ARG A 557 -6.21 -14.06 11.08
N ALA A 558 -6.71 -15.03 10.32
CA ALA A 558 -6.33 -16.44 10.48
C ALA A 558 -4.85 -16.66 10.13
N TYR A 559 -4.36 -16.07 9.03
CA TYR A 559 -2.92 -16.06 8.71
C TYR A 559 -2.08 -15.43 9.83
N THR A 560 -2.54 -14.29 10.36
CA THR A 560 -1.86 -13.59 11.46
C THR A 560 -1.77 -14.45 12.72
N ASN A 561 -2.87 -15.06 13.14
CA ASN A 561 -2.90 -15.92 14.32
C ASN A 561 -2.08 -17.21 14.15
N LEU A 562 -2.09 -17.82 12.96
CA LEU A 562 -1.23 -18.96 12.64
C LEU A 562 0.25 -18.57 12.64
N ALA A 563 0.59 -17.39 12.12
CA ALA A 563 1.94 -16.85 12.14
C ALA A 563 2.41 -16.55 13.57
N GLU A 564 1.54 -15.95 14.38
CA GLU A 564 1.77 -15.69 15.82
C GLU A 564 2.10 -16.99 16.55
N TYR A 565 1.24 -18.00 16.44
CA TYR A 565 1.49 -19.33 17.00
C TYR A 565 2.84 -19.89 16.55
N ALA A 566 3.13 -19.85 15.24
CA ALA A 566 4.34 -20.45 14.70
C ALA A 566 5.61 -19.76 15.20
N VAL A 567 5.60 -18.44 15.37
CA VAL A 567 6.74 -17.69 15.93
C VAL A 567 6.86 -17.90 17.44
N GLU A 568 5.77 -17.79 18.19
CA GLU A 568 5.78 -17.89 19.66
C GLU A 568 6.16 -19.30 20.14
N PHE A 569 5.78 -20.35 19.40
CA PHE A 569 6.13 -21.74 19.70
C PHE A 569 7.39 -22.24 18.96
N ARG A 570 8.15 -21.32 18.35
CA ARG A 570 9.43 -21.58 17.65
C ARG A 570 9.32 -22.61 16.50
N GLN A 571 8.17 -22.68 15.86
CA GLN A 571 7.93 -23.46 14.64
C GLN A 571 8.37 -22.66 13.40
N PHE A 572 9.66 -22.36 13.29
CA PHE A 572 10.17 -21.38 12.30
C PHE A 572 9.92 -21.77 10.84
N ASP A 573 9.94 -23.06 10.50
CA ASP A 573 9.61 -23.54 9.15
C ASP A 573 8.14 -23.29 8.80
N LEU A 574 7.23 -23.42 9.78
CA LEU A 574 5.83 -23.08 9.62
C LEU A 574 5.65 -21.57 9.53
N ALA A 575 6.32 -20.82 10.41
CA ALA A 575 6.26 -19.35 10.45
C ALA A 575 6.65 -18.76 9.10
N GLU A 576 7.75 -19.20 8.49
CA GLU A 576 8.20 -18.69 7.19
C GLU A 576 7.17 -18.94 6.07
N LYS A 577 6.54 -20.12 6.06
CA LYS A 577 5.50 -20.46 5.07
C LYS A 577 4.21 -19.65 5.26
N VAL A 578 3.71 -19.59 6.50
CA VAL A 578 2.44 -18.92 6.82
C VAL A 578 2.58 -17.42 6.65
N ILE A 579 3.66 -16.81 7.14
CA ILE A 579 3.90 -15.37 6.98
C ILE A 579 4.02 -15.00 5.50
N ALA A 580 4.76 -15.77 4.70
CA ALA A 580 4.89 -15.49 3.28
C ALA A 580 3.54 -15.61 2.54
N SER A 581 2.73 -16.62 2.88
CA SER A 581 1.41 -16.81 2.29
C SER A 581 0.42 -15.71 2.72
N GLY A 582 0.45 -15.32 3.99
CA GLY A 582 -0.36 -14.24 4.52
C GLY A 582 -0.01 -12.88 3.93
N ILE A 583 1.29 -12.53 3.84
CA ILE A 583 1.72 -11.29 3.18
C ILE A 583 1.32 -11.28 1.71
N ALA A 584 1.48 -12.40 1.00
CA ALA A 584 1.03 -12.49 -0.39
C ALA A 584 -0.48 -12.29 -0.51
N PHE A 585 -1.26 -12.97 0.34
CA PHE A 585 -2.71 -12.81 0.41
C PHE A 585 -3.12 -11.36 0.71
N ASP A 586 -2.51 -10.73 1.72
CA ASP A 586 -2.82 -9.37 2.12
C ASP A 586 -2.48 -8.37 1.00
N ILE A 587 -1.35 -8.57 0.30
CA ILE A 587 -0.99 -7.75 -0.88
C ILE A 587 -1.98 -7.97 -2.02
N ASP A 588 -2.40 -9.21 -2.27
CA ASP A 588 -3.34 -9.54 -3.35
C ASP A 588 -4.75 -8.95 -3.10
N HIS A 589 -5.08 -8.66 -1.84
CA HIS A 589 -6.38 -8.12 -1.40
C HIS A 589 -6.29 -6.71 -0.79
N ASP A 590 -5.15 -6.03 -0.94
CA ASP A 590 -4.88 -4.66 -0.46
C ASP A 590 -5.13 -4.42 1.04
N LEU A 591 -4.89 -5.45 1.84
CA LEU A 591 -4.99 -5.45 3.29
C LEU A 591 -3.69 -4.92 3.92
N ASP A 592 -3.35 -3.66 3.61
CA ASP A 592 -2.10 -3.01 3.99
C ASP A 592 -1.78 -3.11 5.49
N ALA A 593 -2.76 -2.87 6.35
CA ALA A 593 -2.59 -2.94 7.81
C ALA A 593 -2.12 -4.33 8.26
N TRP A 594 -2.68 -5.39 7.67
CA TRP A 594 -2.33 -6.78 7.96
C TRP A 594 -0.96 -7.15 7.40
N THR A 595 -0.63 -6.65 6.20
CA THR A 595 0.71 -6.78 5.62
C THR A 595 1.77 -6.22 6.55
N PHE A 596 1.54 -5.05 7.16
CA PHE A 596 2.52 -4.44 8.07
C PHE A 596 2.62 -5.18 9.39
N TYR A 597 1.51 -5.69 9.91
CA TYR A 597 1.53 -6.54 11.10
C TYR A 597 2.38 -7.80 10.86
N LEU A 598 2.11 -8.54 9.78
CA LEU A 598 2.87 -9.74 9.40
C LEU A 598 4.33 -9.42 9.07
N SER A 599 4.63 -8.25 8.53
CA SER A 599 6.00 -7.77 8.31
C SER A 599 6.75 -7.57 9.65
N GLY A 600 6.07 -7.07 10.68
CA GLY A 600 6.59 -7.02 12.05
C GLY A 600 6.90 -8.41 12.61
N ARG A 601 6.03 -9.39 12.38
CA ARG A 601 6.26 -10.79 12.77
C ARG A 601 7.39 -11.46 12.00
N LEU A 602 7.53 -11.13 10.72
CA LEU A 602 8.68 -11.57 9.94
C LEU A 602 9.97 -10.98 10.51
N ALA A 603 9.97 -9.69 10.88
CA ALA A 603 11.12 -9.06 11.53
C ALA A 603 11.48 -9.77 12.84
N LEU A 604 10.50 -10.15 13.66
CA LEU A 604 10.72 -10.95 14.88
C LEU A 604 11.39 -12.30 14.55
N LEU A 605 10.87 -13.04 13.57
CA LEU A 605 11.46 -14.29 13.11
C LEU A 605 12.93 -14.10 12.67
N ARG A 606 13.23 -13.03 11.92
CA ARG A 606 14.61 -12.71 11.52
C ARG A 606 15.50 -12.39 12.72
N MET A 607 14.99 -11.65 13.70
CA MET A 607 15.72 -11.34 14.92
C MET A 607 16.07 -12.61 15.72
N GLU A 608 15.12 -13.53 15.92
CA GLU A 608 15.35 -14.77 16.66
C GLU A 608 16.34 -15.70 15.94
N GLN A 609 16.37 -15.68 14.61
CA GLN A 609 17.36 -16.39 13.78
C GLN A 609 18.76 -15.73 13.80
N GLY A 610 18.97 -14.66 14.57
CA GLY A 610 20.24 -13.95 14.67
C GLY A 610 20.49 -12.93 13.56
N ARG A 611 19.52 -12.66 12.68
CA ARG A 611 19.61 -11.70 11.58
C ARG A 611 19.16 -10.31 12.01
N LEU A 612 19.92 -9.72 12.94
CA LEU A 612 19.54 -8.49 13.63
C LEU A 612 19.40 -7.28 12.70
N LYS A 613 20.29 -7.14 11.70
CA LYS A 613 20.22 -6.03 10.74
C LYS A 613 18.98 -6.12 9.86
N ASP A 614 18.69 -7.32 9.35
CA ASP A 614 17.48 -7.59 8.56
C ASP A 614 16.23 -7.23 9.38
N ALA A 615 16.17 -7.68 10.65
CA ALA A 615 15.07 -7.37 11.55
C ALA A 615 14.86 -5.85 11.74
N VAL A 616 15.93 -5.08 11.96
CA VAL A 616 15.84 -3.61 12.08
C VAL A 616 15.35 -2.98 10.78
N THR A 617 15.89 -3.37 9.63
CA THR A 617 15.48 -2.83 8.33
C THR A 617 14.00 -3.07 8.07
N MET A 618 13.53 -4.30 8.31
CA MET A 618 12.14 -4.68 8.10
C MET A 618 11.20 -3.98 9.08
N ALA A 619 11.55 -3.95 10.36
CA ALA A 619 10.75 -3.28 11.37
C ALA A 619 10.67 -1.76 11.14
N ARG A 620 11.78 -1.13 10.75
CA ARG A 620 11.83 0.30 10.42
C ARG A 620 10.92 0.68 9.26
N ALA A 621 10.86 -0.16 8.21
CA ALA A 621 9.96 0.05 7.07
C ALA A 621 8.46 0.07 7.45
N VAL A 622 8.11 -0.53 8.59
CA VAL A 622 6.76 -0.46 9.17
C VAL A 622 6.63 0.77 10.08
N THR A 623 7.59 1.01 10.99
CA THR A 623 7.47 2.07 12.01
C THR A 623 7.59 3.49 11.47
N GLU A 624 8.18 3.68 10.28
CA GLU A 624 8.25 4.98 9.59
C GLU A 624 6.96 5.32 8.83
N ARG A 625 5.97 4.42 8.78
CA ARG A 625 4.69 4.70 8.14
C ARG A 625 3.81 5.59 9.02
N GLU A 626 3.31 6.66 8.42
CA GLU A 626 2.35 7.55 9.06
C GLU A 626 0.97 6.88 9.18
N LYS A 627 0.21 7.27 10.21
CA LYS A 627 -1.20 6.92 10.44
C LYS A 627 -1.48 5.42 10.68
N LEU A 628 -0.48 4.59 10.95
CA LEU A 628 -0.74 3.23 11.46
C LEU A 628 -1.32 3.30 12.88
N THR A 629 -2.29 2.43 13.14
CA THR A 629 -2.83 2.24 14.49
C THR A 629 -1.76 1.64 15.40
N LEU A 630 -1.93 1.84 16.71
CA LEU A 630 -0.94 1.40 17.70
C LEU A 630 -0.70 -0.11 17.61
N VAL A 631 -1.77 -0.91 17.57
CA VAL A 631 -1.70 -2.38 17.49
C VAL A 631 -0.95 -2.88 16.25
N VAL A 632 -1.07 -2.19 15.12
CA VAL A 632 -0.37 -2.58 13.87
C VAL A 632 1.11 -2.23 13.93
N ARG A 633 1.45 -1.09 14.52
CA ARG A 633 2.84 -0.59 14.59
C ARG A 633 3.68 -1.31 15.65
N LEU A 634 3.07 -1.69 16.77
CA LEU A 634 3.76 -2.09 17.98
C LEU A 634 4.63 -3.37 17.84
N PRO A 635 4.21 -4.45 17.16
CA PRO A 635 5.06 -5.62 16.96
C PRO A 635 6.40 -5.28 16.28
N ALA A 636 6.37 -4.43 15.26
CA ALA A 636 7.58 -3.96 14.58
C ALA A 636 8.43 -3.08 15.51
N LEU A 637 7.82 -2.16 16.24
CA LEU A 637 8.55 -1.27 17.17
C LEU A 637 9.28 -2.05 18.28
N LEU A 638 8.63 -3.08 18.86
CA LEU A 638 9.24 -3.95 19.87
C LEU A 638 10.48 -4.67 19.32
N VAL A 639 10.38 -5.22 18.11
CA VAL A 639 11.51 -5.88 17.43
C VAL A 639 12.61 -4.88 17.11
N GLN A 640 12.27 -3.71 16.58
CA GLN A 640 13.23 -2.66 16.24
C GLN A 640 14.02 -2.24 17.48
N ALA A 641 13.34 -1.99 18.59
CA ALA A 641 13.97 -1.60 19.85
C ALA A 641 14.93 -2.69 20.37
N ARG A 642 14.48 -3.96 20.42
CA ARG A 642 15.30 -5.07 20.93
C ARG A 642 16.49 -5.37 20.02
N ALA A 643 16.30 -5.38 18.70
CA ALA A 643 17.38 -5.61 17.74
C ALA A 643 18.38 -4.44 17.72
N ALA A 644 17.91 -3.18 17.76
CA ALA A 644 18.77 -2.00 17.86
C ALA A 644 19.60 -2.01 19.16
N MET A 645 19.00 -2.41 20.28
CA MET A 645 19.70 -2.58 21.55
C MET A 645 20.81 -3.64 21.44
N ARG A 646 20.52 -4.81 20.86
CA ARG A 646 21.52 -5.88 20.65
C ARG A 646 22.68 -5.43 19.75
N LEU A 647 22.38 -4.64 18.71
CA LEU A 647 23.36 -4.04 17.80
C LEU A 647 24.15 -2.88 18.41
N ALA A 648 23.77 -2.41 19.61
CA ALA A 648 24.28 -1.18 20.22
C ALA A 648 24.12 0.07 19.33
N ALA A 649 22.97 0.19 18.66
CA ALA A 649 22.65 1.33 17.81
C ALA A 649 22.44 2.62 18.65
N PRO A 650 22.87 3.81 18.18
CA PRO A 650 22.71 5.06 18.91
C PRO A 650 21.26 5.40 19.30
N GLU A 651 20.30 5.04 18.45
CA GLU A 651 18.87 5.29 18.62
C GLU A 651 18.17 4.31 19.58
N ALA A 652 18.85 3.23 20.01
CA ALA A 652 18.25 2.17 20.80
C ALA A 652 17.58 2.64 22.12
N PRO A 653 18.16 3.58 22.91
CA PRO A 653 17.52 4.05 24.14
C PRO A 653 16.15 4.69 23.89
N HIS A 654 16.04 5.55 22.86
CA HIS A 654 14.79 6.21 22.51
C HIS A 654 13.74 5.20 22.01
N LEU A 655 14.16 4.25 21.16
CA LEU A 655 13.28 3.19 20.68
C LEU A 655 12.75 2.31 21.82
N MET A 656 13.59 1.94 22.79
CA MET A 656 13.16 1.14 23.95
C MET A 656 12.18 1.91 24.85
N GLU A 657 12.44 3.20 25.10
CA GLU A 657 11.54 4.06 25.87
C GLU A 657 10.17 4.18 25.19
N GLN A 658 10.15 4.46 23.89
CA GLN A 658 8.92 4.53 23.11
C GLN A 658 8.18 3.19 23.11
N ALA A 659 8.87 2.09 22.78
CA ALA A 659 8.27 0.76 22.74
C ALA A 659 7.65 0.34 24.09
N TYR A 660 8.31 0.70 25.20
CA TYR A 660 7.78 0.44 26.54
C TYR A 660 6.56 1.30 26.86
N ALA A 661 6.59 2.60 26.56
CA ALA A 661 5.45 3.49 26.78
C ALA A 661 4.22 3.04 25.97
N ASP A 662 4.43 2.76 24.68
CA ASP A 662 3.39 2.31 23.75
C ASP A 662 2.83 0.95 24.17
N ALA A 663 3.67 0.00 24.60
CA ALA A 663 3.21 -1.30 25.10
C ALA A 663 2.37 -1.18 26.38
N MET A 664 2.81 -0.35 27.34
CA MET A 664 2.06 -0.13 28.57
C MET A 664 0.69 0.54 28.32
N ALA A 665 0.56 1.35 27.26
CA ALA A 665 -0.70 1.98 26.90
C ALA A 665 -1.77 0.97 26.45
N THR A 666 -1.36 -0.19 25.91
CA THR A 666 -2.30 -1.21 25.41
C THR A 666 -2.97 -2.04 26.51
N ASP A 667 -2.35 -2.17 27.68
CA ASP A 667 -2.74 -3.12 28.74
C ASP A 667 -2.74 -4.61 28.32
N GLU A 668 -2.07 -4.94 27.20
CA GLU A 668 -2.03 -6.31 26.67
C GLU A 668 -0.69 -7.01 26.97
N LEU A 669 -0.74 -8.20 27.58
CA LEU A 669 0.46 -8.96 27.97
C LEU A 669 1.36 -9.30 26.79
N GLN A 670 0.79 -9.57 25.61
CA GLN A 670 1.53 -9.86 24.38
C GLN A 670 2.48 -8.73 23.95
N HIS A 671 2.26 -7.50 24.41
CA HIS A 671 3.12 -6.36 24.13
C HIS A 671 3.96 -5.94 25.34
N ILE A 672 3.38 -5.97 26.54
CA ILE A 672 4.06 -5.58 27.78
C ILE A 672 5.22 -6.53 28.10
N VAL A 673 5.01 -7.85 27.92
CA VAL A 673 6.01 -8.86 28.26
C VAL A 673 7.29 -8.70 27.41
N PRO A 674 7.24 -8.65 26.06
CA PRO A 674 8.42 -8.42 25.24
C PRO A 674 9.13 -7.06 25.51
N ALA A 675 8.36 -6.00 25.77
CA ALA A 675 8.94 -4.68 26.08
C ALA A 675 9.77 -4.72 27.36
N ARG A 676 9.22 -5.30 28.44
CA ARG A 676 9.94 -5.44 29.72
C ARG A 676 11.12 -6.39 29.62
N LEU A 677 10.99 -7.51 28.91
CA LEU A 677 12.10 -8.45 28.71
C LEU A 677 13.27 -7.81 27.94
N THR A 678 12.98 -6.90 27.01
CA THR A 678 14.01 -6.08 26.34
C THR A 678 14.77 -5.21 27.35
N LEU A 679 14.07 -4.57 28.29
CA LEU A 679 14.68 -3.77 29.35
C LEU A 679 15.48 -4.61 30.36
N VAL A 680 14.99 -5.80 30.71
CA VAL A 680 15.73 -6.79 31.54
C VAL A 680 17.05 -7.18 30.86
N GLU A 681 17.00 -7.55 29.57
CA GLU A 681 18.18 -7.92 28.79
C GLU A 681 19.18 -6.75 28.72
N HIS A 682 18.71 -5.54 28.41
CA HIS A 682 19.54 -4.34 28.35
C HIS A 682 20.23 -4.02 29.68
N ALA A 683 19.48 -4.04 30.78
CA ALA A 683 19.99 -3.77 32.11
C ALA A 683 21.01 -4.84 32.54
N TRP A 684 20.77 -6.12 32.23
CA TRP A 684 21.70 -7.21 32.50
C TRP A 684 23.02 -7.04 31.72
N LEU A 685 22.94 -6.76 30.41
CA LEU A 685 24.12 -6.53 29.55
C LEU A 685 24.93 -5.29 29.96
N SER A 686 24.28 -4.31 30.58
CA SER A 686 24.92 -3.09 31.09
C SER A 686 25.46 -3.25 32.52
N GLY A 687 25.21 -4.39 33.17
CA GLY A 687 25.62 -4.66 34.55
C GLY A 687 24.71 -4.06 35.63
N ASN A 688 23.59 -3.42 35.25
CA ASN A 688 22.61 -2.86 36.19
C ASN A 688 21.62 -3.93 36.66
N ARG A 689 22.06 -4.82 37.55
CA ARG A 689 21.23 -5.92 38.10
C ARG A 689 20.02 -5.43 38.90
N GLY A 690 20.08 -4.23 39.50
CA GLY A 690 18.97 -3.63 40.24
C GLY A 690 17.79 -3.35 39.33
N LEU A 691 18.04 -2.57 38.27
CA LEU A 691 17.02 -2.23 37.26
C LEU A 691 16.48 -3.46 36.53
N ALA A 692 17.35 -4.43 36.20
CA ALA A 692 16.91 -5.70 35.63
C ALA A 692 15.94 -6.45 36.55
N GLY A 693 16.21 -6.41 37.86
CA GLY A 693 15.34 -6.98 38.89
C GLY A 693 13.99 -6.28 39.01
N GLU A 694 13.96 -4.94 38.96
CA GLU A 694 12.73 -4.15 39.03
C GLU A 694 11.76 -4.49 37.88
N HIS A 695 12.27 -4.57 36.65
CA HIS A 695 11.45 -4.96 35.49
C HIS A 695 10.98 -6.40 35.58
N LEU A 696 11.79 -7.31 36.10
CA LEU A 696 11.42 -8.71 36.28
C LEU A 696 10.37 -8.89 37.39
N ASP A 697 10.49 -8.16 38.50
CA ASP A 697 9.49 -8.18 39.58
C ASP A 697 8.14 -7.64 39.09
N ALA A 698 8.16 -6.60 38.25
CA ALA A 698 6.95 -6.11 37.59
C ALA A 698 6.34 -7.15 36.64
N LEU A 699 7.14 -7.95 35.94
CA LEU A 699 6.64 -9.07 35.15
C LEU A 699 6.02 -10.16 36.04
N PHE A 700 6.61 -10.44 37.21
CA PHE A 700 6.04 -11.39 38.15
C PHE A 700 4.68 -10.96 38.67
N ALA A 701 4.49 -9.67 38.96
CA ALA A 701 3.21 -9.12 39.39
C ALA A 701 2.10 -9.22 38.31
N LEU A 702 2.47 -9.24 37.03
CA LEU A 702 1.54 -9.37 35.90
C LEU A 702 1.23 -10.85 35.54
N SER A 703 1.83 -11.82 36.23
CA SER A 703 1.82 -13.25 35.82
C SER A 703 0.58 -14.03 36.21
N GLU A 704 -0.35 -13.46 36.99
CA GLU A 704 -1.54 -14.21 37.43
C GLU A 704 -2.37 -14.60 36.20
N GLY A 705 -2.20 -15.84 35.74
CA GLY A 705 -2.91 -16.39 34.59
C GLY A 705 -2.07 -16.65 33.33
N ASP A 706 -0.84 -16.12 33.20
CA ASP A 706 0.02 -16.41 32.05
C ASP A 706 0.53 -17.85 32.13
N ARG A 707 0.02 -18.69 31.23
CA ARG A 707 0.35 -20.12 31.10
C ARG A 707 1.16 -20.41 29.84
N HIS A 708 1.68 -19.39 29.16
CA HIS A 708 2.44 -19.57 27.94
C HIS A 708 3.82 -20.18 28.27
N PRO A 709 4.13 -21.41 27.81
CA PRO A 709 5.29 -22.17 28.29
C PRO A 709 6.62 -21.50 27.95
N TRP A 710 6.70 -20.80 26.81
CA TRP A 710 7.89 -20.05 26.41
C TRP A 710 8.08 -18.77 27.22
N ASN A 711 6.99 -18.06 27.58
CA ASN A 711 7.08 -16.84 28.39
C ASN A 711 7.48 -17.16 29.82
N ILE A 712 6.93 -18.25 30.37
CA ILE A 712 7.33 -18.77 31.69
C ILE A 712 8.80 -19.18 31.65
N GLY A 713 9.22 -19.93 30.62
CA GLY A 713 10.61 -20.34 30.43
C GLY A 713 11.58 -19.16 30.37
N GLU A 714 11.28 -18.12 29.57
CA GLU A 714 12.13 -16.93 29.44
C GLU A 714 12.22 -16.16 30.78
N ARG A 715 11.10 -15.97 31.48
CA ARG A 715 11.10 -15.35 32.82
C ARG A 715 11.90 -16.16 33.84
N ALA A 716 11.80 -17.49 33.80
CA ALA A 716 12.52 -18.38 34.70
C ALA A 716 14.03 -18.27 34.52
N VAL A 717 14.52 -18.27 33.27
CA VAL A 717 15.96 -18.13 33.01
C VAL A 717 16.47 -16.73 33.34
N TRP A 718 15.68 -15.67 33.13
CA TRP A 718 16.06 -14.33 33.59
C TRP A 718 16.13 -14.24 35.11
N ALA A 719 15.20 -14.87 35.83
CA ALA A 719 15.25 -14.98 37.28
C ALA A 719 16.53 -15.70 37.72
N HIS A 720 16.82 -16.86 37.12
CA HIS A 720 18.02 -17.65 37.39
C HIS A 720 19.31 -16.84 37.16
N ARG A 721 19.43 -16.16 36.02
CA ARG A 721 20.58 -15.28 35.68
C ARG A 721 20.80 -14.14 36.69
N LEU A 722 19.73 -13.65 37.30
CA LEU A 722 19.76 -12.59 38.30
C LEU A 722 19.89 -13.12 39.74
N GLY A 723 19.93 -14.43 39.95
CA GLY A 723 19.95 -15.04 41.28
C GLY A 723 18.64 -14.88 42.05
N ARG A 724 17.52 -14.75 41.34
CA ARG A 724 16.16 -14.60 41.88
C ARG A 724 15.40 -15.91 41.74
N LYS A 725 14.45 -16.14 42.64
CA LYS A 725 13.52 -17.27 42.56
C LYS A 725 12.26 -16.84 41.80
N MET A 726 11.89 -17.57 40.76
CA MET A 726 10.63 -17.36 40.06
C MET A 726 9.47 -18.02 40.85
N PRO A 727 8.34 -17.33 41.04
CA PRO A 727 7.10 -17.95 41.52
C PRO A 727 6.55 -18.97 40.50
N ASP A 728 6.02 -20.11 40.95
CA ASP A 728 5.20 -21.04 40.16
C ASP A 728 5.80 -21.60 38.84
N ALA A 729 7.10 -21.85 38.80
CA ALA A 729 7.75 -22.50 37.64
C ALA A 729 7.44 -24.01 37.50
N GLU A 730 6.91 -24.65 38.54
CA GLU A 730 6.63 -26.09 38.57
C GLU A 730 5.31 -26.42 37.84
N GLY A 731 5.36 -27.37 36.89
CA GLY A 731 4.17 -27.88 36.17
C GLY A 731 3.81 -27.16 34.87
N ALA A 732 4.54 -26.11 34.49
CA ALA A 732 4.24 -25.26 33.32
C ALA A 732 4.65 -25.83 31.94
N GLY A 733 5.17 -27.06 31.87
CA GLY A 733 5.61 -27.64 30.59
C GLY A 733 6.72 -26.83 29.88
N ILE A 734 7.65 -26.27 30.66
CA ILE A 734 8.75 -25.41 30.17
C ILE A 734 9.52 -26.12 29.03
N PRO A 735 9.79 -25.47 27.89
CA PRO A 735 10.54 -26.09 26.79
C PRO A 735 11.96 -26.54 27.17
N GLU A 736 12.45 -27.60 26.52
CA GLU A 736 13.74 -28.25 26.83
C GLU A 736 14.95 -27.30 26.95
N PRO A 737 15.19 -26.33 26.04
CA PRO A 737 16.36 -25.45 26.14
C PRO A 737 16.42 -24.67 27.47
N PHE A 738 15.26 -24.22 27.96
CA PHE A 738 15.18 -23.55 29.26
C PHE A 738 15.39 -24.51 30.43
N GLN A 739 14.83 -25.72 30.38
CA GLN A 739 15.05 -26.73 31.43
C GLN A 739 16.54 -27.07 31.59
N LEU A 740 17.23 -27.25 30.46
CA LEU A 740 18.67 -27.51 30.44
C LEU A 740 19.45 -26.35 31.09
N GLU A 741 19.12 -25.10 30.75
CA GLU A 741 19.74 -23.92 31.34
C GLU A 741 19.49 -23.82 32.85
N LEU A 742 18.24 -23.97 33.29
CA LEU A 742 17.84 -23.94 34.70
C LEU A 742 18.48 -25.05 35.54
N SER A 743 18.81 -26.20 34.90
CA SER A 743 19.54 -27.30 35.53
C SER A 743 21.06 -27.14 35.55
N GLY A 744 21.58 -26.02 35.03
CA GLY A 744 23.01 -25.72 34.95
C GLY A 744 23.75 -26.44 33.81
N LYS A 745 23.05 -27.15 32.92
CA LYS A 745 23.63 -27.86 31.77
C LYS A 745 23.83 -26.93 30.58
N LEU A 746 24.67 -25.91 30.77
CA LEU A 746 24.79 -24.77 29.85
C LEU A 746 25.22 -25.16 28.42
N GLU A 747 26.12 -26.12 28.25
CA GLU A 747 26.57 -26.57 26.92
C GLU A 747 25.43 -27.24 26.13
N LEU A 748 24.72 -28.18 26.75
CA LEU A 748 23.55 -28.84 26.17
C LEU A 748 22.42 -27.84 25.89
N ALA A 749 22.19 -26.88 26.79
CA ALA A 749 21.22 -25.81 26.56
C ALA A 749 21.59 -24.96 25.34
N ALA A 750 22.86 -24.59 25.18
CA ALA A 750 23.33 -23.84 24.02
C ALA A 750 23.19 -24.64 22.72
N GLU A 751 23.46 -25.95 22.73
CA GLU A 751 23.22 -26.84 21.60
C GLU A 751 21.73 -26.92 21.24
N ALA A 752 20.85 -27.07 22.23
CA ALA A 752 19.41 -27.13 22.03
C ALA A 752 18.86 -25.83 21.40
N TRP A 753 19.33 -24.66 21.85
CA TRP A 753 18.98 -23.37 21.24
C TRP A 753 19.46 -23.26 19.78
N ARG A 754 20.67 -23.74 19.46
CA ARG A 754 21.16 -23.76 18.06
C ARG A 754 20.34 -24.70 17.19
N ALA A 755 19.93 -25.86 17.72
CA ALA A 755 19.16 -26.86 16.99
C ALA A 755 17.80 -26.31 16.51
N ILE A 756 17.17 -25.43 17.29
CA ILE A 756 15.93 -24.75 16.90
C ILE A 756 16.16 -23.41 16.19
N GLY A 757 17.40 -23.11 15.79
CA GLY A 757 17.71 -21.93 14.99
C GLY A 757 17.75 -20.61 15.76
N MET A 758 18.02 -20.63 17.08
CA MET A 758 18.11 -19.43 17.93
C MET A 758 19.55 -19.19 18.43
N PRO A 759 20.49 -18.78 17.55
CA PRO A 759 21.90 -18.65 17.90
C PRO A 759 22.19 -17.55 18.93
N TYR A 760 21.35 -16.50 19.01
CA TYR A 760 21.49 -15.46 20.01
C TYR A 760 21.21 -16.00 21.43
N ALA A 761 20.13 -16.77 21.60
CA ALA A 761 19.82 -17.42 22.87
C ALA A 761 20.93 -18.39 23.30
N ALA A 762 21.47 -19.19 22.37
CA ALA A 762 22.60 -20.07 22.62
C ALA A 762 23.84 -19.32 23.14
N ALA A 763 24.11 -18.14 22.58
CA ALA A 763 25.20 -17.28 23.05
C ALA A 763 24.92 -16.69 24.44
N LEU A 764 23.68 -16.29 24.75
CA LEU A 764 23.28 -15.85 26.10
C LEU A 764 23.54 -16.93 27.15
N VAL A 765 23.21 -18.19 26.85
CA VAL A 765 23.51 -19.33 27.73
C VAL A 765 25.02 -19.50 27.92
N SER A 766 25.77 -19.48 26.82
CA SER A 766 27.22 -19.68 26.86
C SER A 766 27.96 -18.61 27.67
N MET A 767 27.44 -17.38 27.72
CA MET A 767 28.00 -16.28 28.51
C MET A 767 27.93 -16.48 30.03
N GLN A 768 27.11 -17.43 30.51
CA GLN A 768 26.99 -17.75 31.94
C GLN A 768 28.08 -18.71 32.42
N SER A 769 28.76 -19.41 31.51
CA SER A 769 29.80 -20.36 31.85
C SER A 769 31.09 -19.67 32.29
N ASP A 770 31.84 -20.31 33.19
CA ASP A 770 33.23 -19.93 33.51
C ASP A 770 34.25 -20.62 32.57
N ASP A 771 33.79 -21.48 31.65
CA ASP A 771 34.65 -22.10 30.64
C ASP A 771 35.06 -21.07 29.55
N ALA A 772 36.37 -20.84 29.45
CA ALA A 772 36.94 -19.89 28.50
C ALA A 772 36.71 -20.26 27.01
N GLY A 773 36.50 -21.55 26.70
CA GLY A 773 36.14 -22.01 25.36
C GLY A 773 34.72 -21.62 24.98
N LEU A 774 33.74 -21.91 25.85
CA LEU A 774 32.34 -21.52 25.66
C LEU A 774 32.16 -19.99 25.58
N LEU A 775 32.88 -19.23 26.42
CA LEU A 775 32.90 -17.77 26.35
C LEU A 775 33.52 -17.27 25.03
N GLY A 776 34.60 -17.90 24.56
CA GLY A 776 35.21 -17.59 23.27
C GLY A 776 34.25 -17.85 22.09
N GLN A 777 33.51 -18.95 22.14
CA GLN A 777 32.48 -19.28 21.16
C GLN A 777 31.32 -18.27 21.20
N ALA A 778 30.85 -17.88 22.39
CA ALA A 778 29.82 -16.87 22.55
C ALA A 778 30.23 -15.53 21.92
N VAL A 779 31.47 -15.08 22.16
CA VAL A 779 32.02 -13.86 21.54
C VAL A 779 32.05 -13.99 20.01
N HIS A 780 32.45 -15.14 19.48
CA HIS A 780 32.46 -15.38 18.03
C HIS A 780 31.05 -15.31 17.42
N ASP A 781 30.08 -16.01 18.03
CA ASP A 781 28.71 -16.09 17.53
C ASP A 781 28.03 -14.71 17.58
N LEU A 782 28.18 -13.97 18.69
CA LEU A 782 27.63 -12.62 18.84
C LEU A 782 28.23 -11.63 17.83
N GLN A 783 29.55 -11.69 17.59
CA GLN A 783 30.18 -10.87 16.56
C GLN A 783 29.69 -11.21 15.16
N ALA A 784 29.47 -12.49 14.86
CA ALA A 784 28.96 -12.91 13.55
C ALA A 784 27.56 -12.34 13.27
N MET A 785 26.72 -12.20 14.30
CA MET A 785 25.40 -11.57 14.22
C MET A 785 25.43 -10.04 14.29
N GLY A 786 26.58 -9.43 14.61
CA GLY A 786 26.71 -7.99 14.88
C GLY A 786 26.14 -7.54 16.24
N ALA A 787 25.89 -8.49 17.16
CA ALA A 787 25.31 -8.22 18.47
C ALA A 787 26.34 -7.64 19.47
N GLU A 788 26.79 -6.41 19.21
CA GLU A 788 27.90 -5.78 19.92
C GLU A 788 27.64 -5.59 21.43
N ALA A 789 26.39 -5.34 21.85
CA ALA A 789 26.06 -5.23 23.27
C ALA A 789 26.37 -6.54 24.03
N GLY A 790 25.95 -7.67 23.46
CA GLY A 790 26.26 -9.00 23.98
C GLY A 790 27.75 -9.34 23.88
N ALA A 791 28.37 -9.08 22.73
CA ALA A 791 29.80 -9.37 22.52
C ALA A 791 30.68 -8.59 23.50
N ALA A 792 30.34 -7.33 23.80
CA ALA A 792 31.03 -6.53 24.81
C ALA A 792 30.90 -7.14 26.21
N TYR A 793 29.70 -7.60 26.60
CA TYR A 793 29.49 -8.29 27.87
C TYR A 793 30.30 -9.59 27.96
N ALA A 794 30.23 -10.45 26.94
CA ALA A 794 30.96 -11.71 26.88
C ALA A 794 32.49 -11.52 27.00
N ARG A 795 33.04 -10.48 26.36
CA ARG A 795 34.47 -10.14 26.48
C ARG A 795 34.85 -9.72 27.90
N ARG A 796 33.99 -8.95 28.61
CA ARG A 796 34.23 -8.59 30.01
C ARG A 796 34.22 -9.83 30.91
N ARG A 797 33.23 -10.71 30.74
CA ARG A 797 33.17 -12.01 31.45
C ARG A 797 34.40 -12.87 31.21
N ALA A 798 34.83 -13.01 29.95
CA ALA A 798 36.05 -13.73 29.60
C ALA A 798 37.31 -13.12 30.24
N ALA A 799 37.36 -11.80 30.43
CA ALA A 799 38.45 -11.15 31.16
C ALA A 799 38.41 -11.45 32.67
N GLU A 800 37.23 -11.45 33.28
CA GLU A 800 37.03 -11.77 34.70
C GLU A 800 37.46 -13.20 35.05
N VAL A 801 37.21 -14.17 34.16
CA VAL A 801 37.60 -15.58 34.38
C VAL A 801 39.01 -15.92 33.88
N GLY A 802 39.79 -14.93 33.43
CA GLY A 802 41.15 -15.13 32.94
C GLY A 802 41.27 -15.83 31.56
N GLY A 803 40.18 -15.89 30.79
CA GLY A 803 40.06 -16.61 29.52
C GLY A 803 40.42 -15.80 28.26
N THR A 804 41.03 -14.62 28.40
CA THR A 804 41.27 -13.69 27.27
C THR A 804 42.09 -14.28 26.12
N GLY A 805 42.95 -15.28 26.40
CA GLY A 805 43.78 -15.96 25.40
C GLY A 805 43.01 -16.83 24.40
N ARG A 806 41.76 -17.21 24.70
CA ARG A 806 40.87 -17.99 23.81
C ARG A 806 39.87 -17.12 23.05
N LEU A 807 39.89 -15.80 23.27
CA LEU A 807 39.02 -14.89 22.53
C LEU A 807 39.43 -14.81 21.05
N PRO A 808 38.46 -14.75 20.12
CA PRO A 808 38.77 -14.50 18.71
C PRO A 808 39.52 -13.17 18.58
N ARG A 809 40.66 -13.19 17.88
CA ARG A 809 41.46 -11.97 17.66
C ARG A 809 40.61 -10.92 16.92
N PRO A 810 40.68 -9.63 17.32
CA PRO A 810 40.02 -8.56 16.57
C PRO A 810 40.51 -8.57 15.12
N ARG A 811 39.61 -8.79 14.17
CA ARG A 811 39.95 -8.92 12.74
C ARG A 811 40.30 -7.54 12.18
N ARG A 812 41.58 -7.28 11.93
CA ARG A 812 42.06 -6.17 11.07
C ARG A 812 42.23 -6.67 9.64
N GLY A 813 41.49 -6.11 8.68
CA GLY A 813 41.77 -6.33 7.25
C GLY A 813 40.61 -6.02 6.29
N THR A 814 40.99 -5.65 5.06
CA THR A 814 40.19 -5.20 3.90
C THR A 814 39.17 -6.21 3.33
N TYR A 815 38.98 -7.36 3.98
CA TYR A 815 38.00 -8.39 3.62
C TYR A 815 36.64 -8.26 4.35
N SER A 816 36.45 -7.27 5.24
CA SER A 816 35.15 -7.04 5.93
C SER A 816 34.02 -6.74 4.94
N ALA A 817 34.30 -6.00 3.86
CA ALA A 817 33.31 -5.56 2.88
C ALA A 817 32.65 -6.70 2.06
N ALA A 818 33.26 -7.89 2.01
CA ALA A 818 32.67 -9.07 1.37
C ALA A 818 31.67 -9.82 2.27
N ARG A 819 31.65 -9.53 3.57
CA ARG A 819 30.77 -10.15 4.59
C ARG A 819 29.70 -9.21 5.14
N GLU A 820 29.76 -7.93 4.79
CA GLU A 820 28.71 -6.96 5.08
C GLU A 820 27.47 -7.16 4.20
N HIS A 821 27.61 -7.91 3.08
CA HIS A 821 26.47 -8.28 2.24
C HIS A 821 25.69 -9.44 2.88
N PRO A 822 24.38 -9.34 3.14
CA PRO A 822 23.64 -10.34 3.93
C PRO A 822 23.60 -11.75 3.32
N LEU A 823 23.87 -11.87 2.02
CA LEU A 823 24.00 -13.17 1.32
C LEU A 823 25.46 -13.66 1.12
N GLY A 824 26.44 -13.04 1.77
CA GLY A 824 27.86 -13.41 1.64
C GLY A 824 28.44 -13.19 0.23
N LEU A 825 27.90 -12.21 -0.51
CA LEU A 825 28.45 -11.80 -1.80
C LEU A 825 29.71 -10.97 -1.61
N THR A 826 30.80 -11.39 -2.26
CA THR A 826 32.02 -10.59 -2.37
C THR A 826 31.76 -9.32 -3.18
N ARG A 827 32.57 -8.27 -3.02
CA ARG A 827 32.48 -7.06 -3.87
C ARG A 827 32.44 -7.38 -5.37
N ARG A 828 33.20 -8.38 -5.81
CA ARG A 828 33.21 -8.81 -7.22
C ARG A 828 31.92 -9.50 -7.65
N GLU A 829 31.34 -10.31 -6.78
CA GLU A 829 30.02 -10.90 -7.04
C GLU A 829 28.91 -9.84 -6.97
N GLN A 830 29.04 -8.81 -6.14
CA GLN A 830 28.12 -7.65 -6.12
C GLN A 830 28.25 -6.82 -7.40
N ASP A 831 29.47 -6.57 -7.90
CA ASP A 831 29.71 -5.90 -9.18
C ASP A 831 29.07 -6.70 -10.34
N VAL A 832 29.24 -8.03 -10.33
CA VAL A 832 28.61 -8.92 -11.31
C VAL A 832 27.08 -8.94 -11.15
N LEU A 833 26.54 -8.98 -9.92
CA LEU A 833 25.10 -8.93 -9.66
C LEU A 833 24.48 -7.62 -10.17
N ARG A 834 25.13 -6.47 -9.95
CA ARG A 834 24.69 -5.17 -10.48
C ARG A 834 24.60 -5.19 -12.00
N LEU A 835 25.58 -5.80 -12.68
CA LEU A 835 25.57 -5.92 -14.14
C LEU A 835 24.56 -6.96 -14.63
N ILE A 836 24.28 -8.01 -13.86
CA ILE A 836 23.17 -8.96 -14.13
C ILE A 836 21.83 -8.22 -14.10
N VAL A 837 21.60 -7.39 -13.07
CA VAL A 837 20.36 -6.64 -12.88
C VAL A 837 20.18 -5.54 -13.93
N ARG A 838 21.27 -5.02 -14.50
CA ARG A 838 21.26 -4.12 -15.67
C ARG A 838 21.02 -4.84 -17.01
N GLY A 839 20.85 -6.16 -17.01
CA GLY A 839 20.58 -6.94 -18.22
C GLY A 839 21.82 -7.31 -19.06
N CYS A 840 23.04 -7.05 -18.58
CA CYS A 840 24.27 -7.28 -19.34
C CYS A 840 24.57 -8.79 -19.51
N SER A 841 24.89 -9.24 -20.73
CA SER A 841 25.38 -10.58 -21.03
C SER A 841 26.75 -10.89 -20.40
N ASN A 842 27.15 -12.17 -20.33
CA ASN A 842 28.47 -12.54 -19.79
C ASN A 842 29.64 -11.90 -20.57
N ARG A 843 29.44 -11.64 -21.87
CA ARG A 843 30.42 -10.96 -22.71
C ARG A 843 30.55 -9.49 -22.34
N GLU A 844 29.42 -8.79 -22.16
CA GLU A 844 29.42 -7.37 -21.74
C GLU A 844 29.98 -7.21 -20.33
N ILE A 845 29.67 -8.13 -19.40
CA ILE A 845 30.26 -8.14 -18.05
C ILE A 845 31.78 -8.36 -18.10
N SER A 846 32.24 -9.20 -19.04
CA SER A 846 33.67 -9.50 -19.25
C SER A 846 34.42 -8.27 -19.76
N GLU A 847 33.84 -7.55 -20.71
CA GLU A 847 34.36 -6.29 -21.26
C GLU A 847 34.36 -5.17 -20.20
N GLU A 848 33.26 -5.00 -19.47
CA GLU A 848 33.08 -3.96 -18.44
C GLU A 848 34.02 -4.15 -17.22
N LEU A 849 34.20 -5.39 -16.76
CA LEU A 849 35.05 -5.69 -15.59
C LEU A 849 36.52 -5.96 -15.95
N GLY A 850 36.87 -5.97 -17.24
CA GLY A 850 38.22 -6.29 -17.72
C GLY A 850 38.68 -7.70 -17.35
N ARG A 851 37.78 -8.69 -17.41
CA ARG A 851 38.03 -10.09 -16.99
C ARG A 851 37.73 -11.08 -18.09
N SER A 852 38.30 -12.29 -18.01
CA SER A 852 38.02 -13.34 -18.99
C SER A 852 36.55 -13.81 -18.91
N PRO A 853 35.92 -14.23 -20.03
CA PRO A 853 34.55 -14.76 -20.03
C PRO A 853 34.35 -15.92 -19.06
N ARG A 854 35.35 -16.80 -18.93
CA ARG A 854 35.34 -17.94 -18.00
C ARG A 854 35.33 -17.52 -16.53
N THR A 855 35.99 -16.41 -16.19
CA THR A 855 35.97 -15.84 -14.83
C THR A 855 34.60 -15.25 -14.51
N VAL A 856 33.98 -14.59 -15.49
CA VAL A 856 32.61 -14.05 -15.34
C VAL A 856 31.60 -15.17 -15.16
N GLU A 857 31.67 -16.24 -15.95
CA GLU A 857 30.79 -17.42 -15.79
C GLU A 857 30.84 -18.01 -14.38
N HIS A 858 32.04 -18.14 -13.80
CA HIS A 858 32.19 -18.59 -12.42
C HIS A 858 31.55 -17.63 -11.42
N HIS A 859 31.72 -16.31 -11.57
CA HIS A 859 31.07 -15.35 -10.68
C HIS A 859 29.54 -15.32 -10.85
N VAL A 860 29.03 -15.44 -12.08
CA VAL A 860 27.59 -15.54 -12.34
C VAL A 860 27.03 -16.80 -11.67
N SER A 861 27.69 -17.95 -11.81
CA SER A 861 27.26 -19.20 -11.17
C SER A 861 27.30 -19.12 -9.64
N ALA A 862 28.30 -18.46 -9.07
CA ALA A 862 28.39 -18.24 -7.63
C ALA A 862 27.28 -17.30 -7.11
N VAL A 863 26.95 -16.25 -7.87
CA VAL A 863 25.82 -15.34 -7.58
C VAL A 863 24.50 -16.11 -7.61
N LEU A 864 24.22 -16.88 -8.66
CA LEU A 864 23.01 -17.72 -8.77
C LEU A 864 22.86 -18.67 -7.58
N SER A 865 23.94 -19.36 -7.21
CA SER A 865 23.95 -20.31 -6.09
C SER A 865 23.68 -19.61 -4.74
N LYS A 866 24.33 -18.47 -4.47
CA LYS A 866 24.15 -17.72 -3.21
C LYS A 866 22.78 -17.06 -3.08
N LEU A 867 22.13 -16.75 -4.20
CA LEU A 867 20.77 -16.23 -4.26
C LEU A 867 19.71 -17.34 -4.39
N ASN A 868 20.09 -18.61 -4.29
CA ASN A 868 19.22 -19.78 -4.50
C ASN A 868 18.32 -19.64 -5.75
N ALA A 869 18.90 -19.14 -6.84
CA ALA A 869 18.18 -18.77 -8.05
C ALA A 869 18.54 -19.72 -9.19
N GLN A 870 17.52 -20.28 -9.85
CA GLN A 870 17.72 -21.27 -10.92
C GLN A 870 18.29 -20.66 -12.21
N ASN A 871 18.08 -19.36 -12.42
CA ASN A 871 18.54 -18.63 -13.59
C ASN A 871 18.65 -17.12 -13.29
N ARG A 872 19.17 -16.36 -14.25
CA ARG A 872 19.39 -14.91 -14.12
C ARG A 872 18.07 -14.13 -13.91
N MET A 873 16.98 -14.62 -14.50
CA MET A 873 15.63 -14.05 -14.33
C MET A 873 15.19 -14.12 -12.86
N ALA A 874 15.38 -15.27 -12.21
CA ALA A 874 15.06 -15.44 -10.79
C ALA A 874 15.93 -14.54 -9.89
N VAL A 875 17.19 -14.30 -10.24
CA VAL A 875 18.03 -13.31 -9.54
C VAL A 875 17.49 -11.89 -9.68
N MET A 876 17.09 -11.48 -10.88
CA MET A 876 16.57 -10.14 -11.12
C MET A 876 15.26 -9.88 -10.38
N LEU A 877 14.31 -10.84 -10.45
CA LEU A 877 13.05 -10.76 -9.69
C LEU A 877 13.29 -10.71 -8.18
N ARG A 878 14.25 -11.50 -7.69
CA ARG A 878 14.63 -11.48 -6.27
C ARG A 878 15.22 -10.14 -5.85
N VAL A 879 16.12 -9.56 -6.65
CA VAL A 879 16.67 -8.22 -6.36
C VAL A 879 15.62 -7.12 -6.49
N GLN A 880 14.61 -7.27 -7.36
CA GLN A 880 13.49 -6.33 -7.44
C GLN A 880 12.59 -6.37 -6.20
N ASN A 881 12.31 -7.56 -5.66
CA ASN A 881 11.53 -7.73 -4.43
C ASN A 881 12.35 -7.38 -3.18
N ASP A 882 13.67 -7.55 -3.24
CA ASP A 882 14.63 -7.25 -2.18
C ASP A 882 15.75 -6.30 -2.68
N PRO A 883 15.47 -4.99 -2.91
CA PRO A 883 16.45 -4.05 -3.50
C PRO A 883 17.75 -3.89 -2.69
N TRP A 884 17.70 -4.19 -1.40
CA TRP A 884 18.83 -4.19 -0.48
C TRP A 884 19.95 -5.19 -0.87
N LEU A 885 19.65 -6.17 -1.75
CA LEU A 885 20.60 -7.14 -2.30
C LEU A 885 21.68 -6.57 -3.23
N LEU A 886 21.65 -5.28 -3.56
CA LEU A 886 22.71 -4.62 -4.34
C LEU A 886 23.78 -3.93 -3.47
N GLY A 887 23.54 -3.89 -2.14
CA GLY A 887 24.30 -3.10 -1.16
C GLY A 887 24.13 -1.59 -1.36
N ASN A 888 24.12 -0.81 -0.28
CA ASN A 888 24.22 0.65 -0.38
C ASN A 888 25.56 1.02 -1.05
N ALA A 889 25.51 1.96 -1.99
CA ALA A 889 26.70 2.53 -2.63
C ALA A 889 27.59 3.26 -1.62
#